data_AF-A0A0M8PNV3-F1
#
_entry.id   AF-A0A0M8PNV3-F1
#
_cell.length_a   1.000
_cell.length_b   1.000
_cell.length_c   1.000
_cell.angle_alpha   90.00
_cell.angle_beta   90.00
_cell.angle_gamma   90.00
#
_symmetry.space_group_name_H-M   'P 1'
#
loop_
_entity.id
_entity.type
_entity.pdbx_description
1 polymer ?
#
loop_
_entity_poly.entity_id
_entity_poly.type
_entity_poly.pdbx_seq_one_letter_code
_entity_poly.pdbx_strand_id
1 'polypeptide(L)'
;MNKKIFFTAAAAIPAALIVPTVAGAAGADTVSVSGQNIVNETLKASIENLPANSIVNGYQWYYVDNTKDTTNKPISGATSASFTIPVEAAGKTIFVEATTTKDEKYKSEPRTINELQLSITAPKIESSSSYAVPGESVIVAGANVTDKAGAKLQSSQITYSYQWFYKVGDSFTIIDGATSSTYTIPKDALDKGMKDIIVKAKAKVGTSFVESDVSDVITVSKEPIDSMIKEIKTLLINDNKYNVTSLEAFKAEVTALESKYEALSSPAKANVTNYNVLKRAIADVDVLSKLNEKVDKVNEVNEKDLPNYLKEIDEAYDKLDLLQRSLDINDALYNSIKNILKDPTDIEEFTEVRRLNQEIVALLTYENSFVKYVPTSIESLQTAVETIEKDIAKLSQNYRATVQNQTILSDAKQDIKKAEQFIKLFEKLSSNNSPSKQVTTAKSIRSSYEKLTYKQLQLVPEKYVNRLLEAENAEDSQIDRLNIEIESYVGDVDDSYPIDPSVNSWQGHVNNVNRIINEYKGLTKTSVAKIVGYESIVTLQKDFKTAEKIIKDMDAYQKLSETPGVAESKLKSSYTNILKAYNKLTSLQQSLVYNANDFLLNTPNITVDVNGKEPADKAAAVALKADVAKFSDVTKYSFAQFETAVNAATATYKNLSSSARKYVTNYYLLTAASKDLSGVKSFHKKVQTAREETDATKQAKKIQTVQTAYAKLPANQQHLAKQQYEDLLNNRLVDGNAPDITKLNNEIATIVSNDTYTVSMEKIKELSTQYNKLSSSDKKRITNASILTTAVSDVKKVESFIKTYEKSFNSNPATVIKAFAKLTSKQMSLVSPEIRQSIIDKDKDQQQSNENALKLVESINSLLVNGEYIDDLETKVKEIRTAYDDLGASEKSVVKNYSKLTQAESDLKKVADVHALYVPSTEGNETARKAWQTAYGKLSKKLEILYKKMYANDL
;
A
#
# COMPACT_ATOMS: atom_id res chain seq x y z
N MET A 1 23.55 65.24 -30.77
CA MET A 1 24.70 65.69 -31.59
C MET A 1 24.17 66.18 -32.93
N ASN A 2 24.52 67.43 -33.26
CA ASN A 2 24.61 68.08 -34.58
C ASN A 2 23.38 68.21 -35.51
N LYS A 3 22.74 69.39 -35.36
CA LYS A 3 22.72 70.51 -36.32
C LYS A 3 22.35 70.24 -37.79
N LYS A 4 21.21 70.84 -38.19
CA LYS A 4 20.88 71.24 -39.55
C LYS A 4 21.88 72.27 -40.09
N ILE A 5 22.20 72.10 -41.37
CA ILE A 5 23.12 72.89 -42.20
C ILE A 5 22.40 74.10 -42.80
N PHE A 6 23.18 75.17 -42.96
CA PHE A 6 22.87 76.47 -43.54
C PHE A 6 22.51 76.43 -45.03
N PHE A 7 21.68 77.40 -45.43
CA PHE A 7 21.49 77.87 -46.80
C PHE A 7 22.80 78.44 -47.38
N THR A 8 23.04 78.15 -48.66
CA THR A 8 24.10 78.70 -49.50
C THR A 8 23.52 79.74 -50.45
N ALA A 9 24.27 80.84 -50.58
CA ALA A 9 24.68 81.50 -51.82
C ALA A 9 23.60 82.15 -52.73
N ALA A 10 23.88 83.20 -53.49
CA ALA A 10 24.97 84.18 -53.57
C ALA A 10 24.63 85.08 -54.78
N ALA A 11 25.26 86.25 -54.80
CA ALA A 11 25.65 87.04 -55.98
C ALA A 11 24.50 87.73 -56.75
N ALA A 12 24.48 89.07 -56.85
CA ALA A 12 25.41 89.94 -57.61
C ALA A 12 25.40 89.54 -59.11
N ILE A 13 25.39 90.43 -60.11
CA ILE A 13 26.30 91.55 -60.41
C ILE A 13 25.62 92.39 -61.57
N PRO A 14 26.29 93.28 -62.35
CA PRO A 14 26.66 94.70 -62.13
C PRO A 14 26.15 95.68 -63.25
N ALA A 15 26.64 96.92 -63.14
CA ALA A 15 27.17 97.78 -64.22
C ALA A 15 26.19 98.50 -65.17
N ALA A 16 26.21 99.84 -65.18
CA ALA A 16 27.13 100.63 -66.01
C ALA A 16 26.69 102.11 -66.06
N LEU A 17 27.60 103.01 -65.64
CA LEU A 17 28.14 104.16 -66.37
C LEU A 17 27.24 105.18 -67.13
N ILE A 18 27.67 106.44 -66.96
CA ILE A 18 27.61 107.67 -67.79
C ILE A 18 26.44 108.67 -67.61
N VAL A 19 26.78 109.70 -66.82
CA VAL A 19 26.53 111.16 -66.90
C VAL A 19 25.66 111.69 -68.07
N PRO A 20 24.80 112.68 -67.78
CA PRO A 20 24.99 113.97 -68.45
C PRO A 20 25.01 115.17 -67.49
N THR A 21 25.77 116.15 -67.94
CA THR A 21 25.76 117.59 -67.61
C THR A 21 24.33 118.13 -67.39
N VAL A 22 24.09 119.20 -66.62
CA VAL A 22 24.35 120.59 -66.98
C VAL A 22 24.12 121.50 -65.75
N ALA A 23 24.95 122.53 -65.66
CA ALA A 23 24.74 123.86 -65.06
C ALA A 23 24.27 124.01 -63.60
N GLY A 24 25.21 124.50 -62.78
CA GLY A 24 25.11 125.85 -62.25
C GLY A 24 24.04 126.11 -61.19
N ALA A 25 24.39 125.88 -59.92
CA ALA A 25 23.90 126.71 -58.82
C ALA A 25 25.04 126.82 -57.80
N ALA A 26 25.55 128.03 -57.60
CA ALA A 26 26.45 128.32 -56.48
C ALA A 26 25.65 128.12 -55.18
N GLY A 27 26.01 127.10 -54.40
CA GLY A 27 25.37 126.74 -53.14
C GLY A 27 26.42 126.53 -52.06
N ALA A 28 26.12 127.03 -50.85
CA ALA A 28 27.00 127.05 -49.68
C ALA A 28 27.51 125.67 -49.25
N ASP A 29 28.70 125.63 -48.65
CA ASP A 29 29.43 124.42 -48.23
C ASP A 29 28.79 123.70 -46.99
N THR A 30 28.30 122.44 -47.10
CA THR A 30 27.60 121.67 -46.01
C THR A 30 27.71 120.12 -46.09
N VAL A 31 27.43 119.36 -45.01
CA VAL A 31 27.45 117.86 -44.95
C VAL A 31 26.07 117.28 -45.28
N SER A 32 26.00 116.24 -46.12
CA SER A 32 24.72 115.55 -46.42
C SER A 32 24.60 114.20 -45.70
N VAL A 33 23.39 113.76 -45.36
CA VAL A 33 23.14 112.46 -44.71
C VAL A 33 22.12 111.64 -45.51
N SER A 34 22.47 110.39 -45.82
CA SER A 34 21.63 109.41 -46.51
C SER A 34 21.22 108.25 -45.58
N GLY A 35 20.17 107.51 -45.95
CA GLY A 35 19.61 106.38 -45.19
C GLY A 35 18.18 106.62 -44.69
N GLN A 36 17.53 105.56 -44.21
CA GLN A 36 16.17 105.63 -43.66
C GLN A 36 16.17 105.95 -42.17
N ASN A 37 15.22 106.76 -41.74
CA ASN A 37 15.11 107.23 -40.37
C ASN A 37 14.37 106.22 -39.48
N ILE A 38 14.63 104.92 -39.62
CA ILE A 38 13.94 103.85 -38.89
C ILE A 38 14.89 103.26 -37.85
N VAL A 39 14.36 102.90 -36.67
CA VAL A 39 15.14 102.22 -35.63
C VAL A 39 15.78 100.93 -36.17
N ASN A 40 17.02 100.68 -35.77
CA ASN A 40 17.92 99.62 -36.24
C ASN A 40 18.40 99.77 -37.70
N GLU A 41 17.97 100.79 -38.46
CA GLU A 41 18.54 101.13 -39.77
C GLU A 41 19.81 101.99 -39.64
N THR A 42 20.61 102.05 -40.71
CA THR A 42 21.90 102.76 -40.71
C THR A 42 21.89 104.01 -41.59
N LEU A 43 22.31 105.13 -41.02
CA LEU A 43 22.50 106.43 -41.67
C LEU A 43 23.97 106.65 -42.05
N LYS A 44 24.23 107.37 -43.15
CA LYS A 44 25.57 107.66 -43.67
C LYS A 44 25.77 109.14 -44.01
N ALA A 45 26.80 109.76 -43.44
CA ALA A 45 27.24 111.12 -43.72
C ALA A 45 28.15 111.17 -44.97
N SER A 46 27.99 112.18 -45.83
CA SER A 46 28.79 112.46 -47.02
C SER A 46 29.31 113.89 -47.04
N ILE A 47 30.56 114.06 -47.47
CA ILE A 47 31.32 115.31 -47.47
C ILE A 47 31.51 115.89 -48.87
N GLU A 48 30.82 115.34 -49.88
CA GLU A 48 30.96 115.74 -51.29
C GLU A 48 30.61 117.22 -51.55
N ASN A 49 29.82 117.84 -50.67
CA ASN A 49 29.37 119.24 -50.79
C ASN A 49 30.23 120.23 -49.97
N LEU A 50 31.48 119.87 -49.61
CA LEU A 50 32.44 120.74 -48.93
C LEU A 50 33.41 121.42 -49.92
N PRO A 51 34.12 122.53 -49.54
CA PRO A 51 35.01 123.23 -50.46
C PRO A 51 36.12 122.32 -50.98
N ALA A 52 36.54 122.51 -52.23
CA ALA A 52 37.60 121.71 -52.85
C ALA A 52 38.89 121.72 -52.00
N ASN A 53 39.42 120.53 -51.70
CA ASN A 53 40.54 120.22 -50.77
C ASN A 53 40.21 120.16 -49.26
N SER A 54 38.92 120.11 -48.88
CA SER A 54 38.52 119.86 -47.49
C SER A 54 38.72 118.39 -47.11
N ILE A 55 39.66 118.12 -46.19
CA ILE A 55 39.90 116.77 -45.65
C ILE A 55 39.26 116.67 -44.27
N VAL A 56 38.24 115.83 -44.11
CA VAL A 56 37.53 115.58 -42.83
C VAL A 56 38.28 114.52 -42.01
N ASN A 57 38.56 114.82 -40.74
CA ASN A 57 39.23 113.89 -39.81
C ASN A 57 38.32 113.36 -38.68
N GLY A 58 37.08 113.86 -38.56
CA GLY A 58 36.16 113.39 -37.53
C GLY A 58 34.69 113.64 -37.85
N TYR A 59 33.83 112.75 -37.33
CA TYR A 59 32.38 112.91 -37.30
C TYR A 59 31.88 112.79 -35.86
N GLN A 60 30.76 113.44 -35.55
CA GLN A 60 30.01 113.18 -34.33
C GLN A 60 28.52 113.37 -34.62
N TRP A 61 27.72 112.37 -34.29
CA TRP A 61 26.26 112.47 -34.35
C TRP A 61 25.73 113.04 -33.05
N TYR A 62 24.70 113.87 -33.14
CA TYR A 62 24.10 114.55 -32.01
C TYR A 62 22.59 114.36 -32.04
N TYR A 63 21.97 114.29 -30.87
CA TYR A 63 20.56 114.63 -30.73
C TYR A 63 20.43 116.15 -30.79
N VAL A 64 19.48 116.63 -31.60
CA VAL A 64 19.08 118.04 -31.58
C VAL A 64 18.28 118.29 -30.32
N ASP A 65 18.68 119.30 -29.55
CA ASP A 65 17.87 119.82 -28.45
C ASP A 65 17.12 121.07 -28.92
N ASN A 66 15.78 121.01 -28.92
CA ASN A 66 14.91 122.08 -29.46
C ASN A 66 14.62 123.19 -28.44
N THR A 67 15.32 123.24 -27.31
CA THR A 67 15.17 124.31 -26.30
C THR A 67 16.10 125.51 -26.61
N LYS A 68 15.60 126.74 -26.45
CA LYS A 68 16.22 128.02 -26.91
C LYS A 68 17.58 128.42 -26.27
N ASP A 69 18.21 127.57 -25.43
CA ASP A 69 19.55 127.79 -24.86
C ASP A 69 20.53 126.75 -25.41
N THR A 70 21.63 127.20 -26.00
CA THR A 70 22.47 126.44 -26.95
C THR A 70 23.41 125.39 -26.32
N THR A 71 23.23 124.09 -26.63
CA THR A 71 24.29 123.09 -26.99
C THR A 71 23.67 121.72 -27.32
N ASN A 72 23.89 121.19 -28.53
CA ASN A 72 23.38 119.87 -28.94
C ASN A 72 24.11 118.71 -28.23
N LYS A 73 23.40 117.61 -27.87
CA LYS A 73 23.94 116.49 -27.08
C LYS A 73 24.54 115.38 -27.96
N PRO A 74 25.82 115.01 -27.81
CA PRO A 74 26.42 113.95 -28.63
C PRO A 74 25.78 112.60 -28.35
N ILE A 75 25.51 111.84 -29.40
CA ILE A 75 25.13 110.43 -29.31
C ILE A 75 26.39 109.65 -28.99
N SER A 76 26.45 109.10 -27.77
CA SER A 76 27.64 108.41 -27.26
C SER A 76 28.08 107.29 -28.22
N GLY A 77 29.36 107.31 -28.62
CA GLY A 77 29.97 106.32 -29.51
C GLY A 77 29.67 106.49 -31.01
N ALA A 78 28.80 107.43 -31.38
CA ALA A 78 28.47 107.71 -32.78
C ALA A 78 29.47 108.72 -33.39
N THR A 79 30.71 108.28 -33.61
CA THR A 79 31.82 109.10 -34.15
C THR A 79 32.21 108.76 -35.59
N SER A 80 31.46 107.84 -36.22
CA SER A 80 31.72 107.38 -37.58
C SER A 80 30.80 108.05 -38.59
N ALA A 81 31.23 108.05 -39.86
CA ALA A 81 30.36 108.49 -40.96
C ALA A 81 29.08 107.64 -41.08
N SER A 82 29.12 106.38 -40.61
CA SER A 82 27.96 105.47 -40.58
C SER A 82 27.43 105.30 -39.14
N PHE A 83 26.11 105.39 -38.94
CA PHE A 83 25.46 105.33 -37.62
C PHE A 83 24.18 104.49 -37.67
N THR A 84 24.11 103.41 -36.90
CA THR A 84 22.89 102.61 -36.74
C THR A 84 22.02 103.22 -35.65
N ILE A 85 20.76 103.49 -35.99
CA ILE A 85 19.79 104.15 -35.13
C ILE A 85 19.40 103.20 -33.98
N PRO A 86 19.70 103.51 -32.71
CA PRO A 86 19.30 102.67 -31.59
C PRO A 86 17.81 102.83 -31.25
N VAL A 87 17.20 101.88 -30.52
CA VAL A 87 15.78 101.95 -30.13
C VAL A 87 15.46 103.20 -29.29
N GLU A 88 16.45 103.74 -28.58
CA GLU A 88 16.36 104.96 -27.78
C GLU A 88 16.34 106.24 -28.63
N ALA A 89 16.66 106.16 -29.92
CA ALA A 89 16.60 107.28 -30.86
C ALA A 89 15.22 107.42 -31.52
N ALA A 90 14.30 106.47 -31.35
CA ALA A 90 12.94 106.55 -31.87
C ALA A 90 12.25 107.88 -31.47
N GLY A 91 11.67 108.59 -32.44
CA GLY A 91 11.01 109.88 -32.22
C GLY A 91 11.93 111.09 -32.00
N LYS A 92 13.26 110.89 -31.93
CA LYS A 92 14.23 111.97 -31.68
C LYS A 92 14.80 112.51 -32.99
N THR A 93 15.21 113.77 -32.97
CA THR A 93 15.89 114.40 -34.12
C THR A 93 17.40 114.36 -33.93
N ILE A 94 18.13 114.02 -34.98
CA ILE A 94 19.58 113.89 -34.97
C ILE A 94 20.24 114.63 -36.13
N PHE A 95 21.49 115.05 -35.99
CA PHE A 95 22.31 115.54 -37.11
C PHE A 95 23.76 115.10 -36.90
N VAL A 96 24.59 115.26 -37.93
CA VAL A 96 26.03 114.97 -37.84
C VAL A 96 26.85 116.24 -38.06
N GLU A 97 27.89 116.40 -37.27
CA GLU A 97 28.94 117.40 -37.47
C GLU A 97 30.18 116.70 -38.02
N ALA A 98 30.75 117.20 -39.12
CA ALA A 98 32.03 116.79 -39.67
C ALA A 98 33.08 117.89 -39.41
N THR A 99 34.25 117.50 -38.93
CA THR A 99 35.37 118.41 -38.64
C THR A 99 36.51 118.18 -39.62
N THR A 100 37.06 119.24 -40.21
CA THR A 100 38.21 119.15 -41.12
C THR A 100 39.55 119.16 -40.38
N THR A 101 40.63 118.79 -41.07
CA THR A 101 42.01 118.87 -40.55
C THR A 101 42.48 120.30 -40.27
N LYS A 102 41.73 121.32 -40.71
CA LYS A 102 41.95 122.74 -40.39
C LYS A 102 41.02 123.24 -39.27
N ASP A 103 40.38 122.33 -38.55
CA ASP A 103 39.41 122.59 -37.47
C ASP A 103 38.14 123.37 -37.91
N GLU A 104 37.82 123.35 -39.21
CA GLU A 104 36.56 123.89 -39.71
C GLU A 104 35.44 122.85 -39.53
N LYS A 105 34.26 123.31 -39.10
CA LYS A 105 33.12 122.44 -38.78
C LYS A 105 31.97 122.65 -39.74
N TYR A 106 31.48 121.55 -40.30
CA TYR A 106 30.33 121.53 -41.20
C TYR A 106 29.26 120.61 -40.64
N LYS A 107 28.01 121.06 -40.60
CA LYS A 107 26.88 120.31 -40.03
C LYS A 107 25.94 119.86 -41.12
N SER A 108 25.31 118.71 -40.92
CA SER A 108 24.17 118.31 -41.74
C SER A 108 22.88 118.96 -41.27
N GLU A 109 21.89 118.96 -42.15
CA GLU A 109 20.51 119.19 -41.75
C GLU A 109 20.05 118.15 -40.72
N PRO A 110 19.28 118.57 -39.69
CA PRO A 110 18.63 117.66 -38.76
C PRO A 110 17.65 116.67 -39.42
N ARG A 111 17.63 115.42 -38.94
CA ARG A 111 16.74 114.35 -39.37
C ARG A 111 16.00 113.74 -38.18
N THR A 112 14.67 113.72 -38.24
CA THR A 112 13.83 113.07 -37.21
C THR A 112 13.70 111.58 -37.47
N ILE A 113 13.99 110.77 -36.46
CA ILE A 113 13.84 109.31 -36.46
C ILE A 113 12.38 108.94 -36.20
N ASN A 114 11.85 107.99 -36.97
CA ASN A 114 10.49 107.48 -36.84
C ASN A 114 10.25 106.92 -35.43
N GLU A 115 9.09 107.20 -34.87
CA GLU A 115 8.62 106.57 -33.64
C GLU A 115 8.30 105.09 -33.87
N LEU A 116 8.49 104.26 -32.84
CA LEU A 116 8.05 102.87 -32.86
C LEU A 116 6.52 102.81 -32.71
N GLN A 117 5.87 102.08 -33.61
CA GLN A 117 4.45 101.77 -33.62
C GLN A 117 4.23 100.28 -33.33
N LEU A 118 4.44 99.88 -32.08
CA LEU A 118 4.39 98.49 -31.63
C LEU A 118 2.98 97.88 -31.74
N SER A 119 2.92 96.57 -32.04
CA SER A 119 1.72 95.73 -32.07
C SER A 119 2.04 94.38 -31.44
N ILE A 120 1.15 93.81 -30.63
CA ILE A 120 1.33 92.51 -29.96
C ILE A 120 0.11 91.60 -30.17
N THR A 121 0.32 90.29 -30.34
CA THR A 121 -0.78 89.31 -30.44
C THR A 121 -1.34 88.94 -29.06
N ALA A 122 -2.60 88.49 -29.01
CA ALA A 122 -3.19 87.94 -27.79
C ALA A 122 -2.36 86.76 -27.24
N PRO A 123 -2.17 86.66 -25.90
CA PRO A 123 -1.48 85.55 -25.27
C PRO A 123 -2.33 84.27 -25.29
N LYS A 124 -1.67 83.12 -25.43
CA LYS A 124 -2.33 81.80 -25.31
C LYS A 124 -2.06 81.19 -23.94
N ILE A 125 -3.03 80.47 -23.37
CA ILE A 125 -2.84 79.69 -22.15
C ILE A 125 -2.62 78.21 -22.53
N GLU A 126 -1.58 77.59 -21.99
CA GLU A 126 -1.32 76.16 -22.12
C GLU A 126 -2.31 75.39 -21.24
N SER A 127 -3.31 74.78 -21.87
CA SER A 127 -4.23 73.84 -21.23
C SER A 127 -4.67 72.78 -22.22
N SER A 128 -4.85 71.54 -21.74
CA SER A 128 -5.45 70.44 -22.50
C SER A 128 -6.99 70.56 -22.60
N SER A 129 -7.59 71.50 -21.87
CA SER A 129 -9.04 71.73 -21.87
C SER A 129 -9.39 73.22 -21.72
N SER A 130 -10.62 73.61 -22.07
CA SER A 130 -11.13 74.97 -21.81
C SER A 130 -11.50 75.23 -20.34
N TYR A 131 -11.20 74.28 -19.45
CA TYR A 131 -11.54 74.34 -18.03
C TYR A 131 -10.29 74.21 -17.15
N ALA A 132 -10.39 74.70 -15.92
CA ALA A 132 -9.42 74.44 -14.86
C ALA A 132 -10.16 74.14 -13.55
N VAL A 133 -9.60 73.29 -12.69
CA VAL A 133 -10.18 73.04 -11.35
C VAL A 133 -9.55 73.96 -10.30
N PRO A 134 -10.24 74.26 -9.19
CA PRO A 134 -9.61 74.95 -8.06
C PRO A 134 -8.33 74.23 -7.57
N GLY A 135 -7.24 74.96 -7.44
CA GLY A 135 -5.92 74.44 -7.08
C GLY A 135 -5.01 74.08 -8.26
N GLU A 136 -5.49 74.16 -9.51
CA GLU A 136 -4.71 73.92 -10.72
C GLU A 136 -3.86 75.13 -11.12
N SER A 137 -2.68 74.90 -11.71
CA SER A 137 -1.83 75.97 -12.25
C SER A 137 -1.93 76.03 -13.77
N VAL A 138 -2.21 77.21 -14.30
CA VAL A 138 -2.28 77.51 -15.74
C VAL A 138 -1.09 78.38 -16.17
N ILE A 139 -0.56 78.16 -17.38
CA ILE A 139 0.70 78.74 -17.86
C ILE A 139 0.48 79.47 -19.19
N VAL A 140 1.15 80.62 -19.41
CA VAL A 140 1.08 81.36 -20.69
C VAL A 140 2.08 80.81 -21.71
N ALA A 141 1.59 80.42 -22.89
CA ALA A 141 2.34 79.75 -23.98
C ALA A 141 3.07 80.72 -24.95
N GLY A 142 2.62 81.98 -25.06
CA GLY A 142 3.30 82.98 -25.90
C GLY A 142 2.44 84.14 -26.43
N ALA A 143 3.13 85.22 -26.83
CA ALA A 143 2.64 86.40 -27.55
C ALA A 143 3.77 86.96 -28.44
N ASN A 144 3.45 87.57 -29.60
CA ASN A 144 4.43 88.06 -30.57
C ASN A 144 4.33 89.59 -30.74
N VAL A 145 5.48 90.29 -30.77
CA VAL A 145 5.57 91.76 -30.89
C VAL A 145 6.20 92.18 -32.22
N THR A 146 5.58 93.12 -32.92
CA THR A 146 6.03 93.66 -34.22
C THR A 146 5.92 95.18 -34.26
N ASP A 147 6.68 95.87 -35.12
CA ASP A 147 6.57 97.31 -35.33
C ASP A 147 5.94 97.65 -36.70
N LYS A 148 4.90 98.49 -36.71
CA LYS A 148 4.22 98.92 -37.93
C LYS A 148 5.00 99.98 -38.71
N ALA A 149 5.93 100.70 -38.07
CA ALA A 149 6.81 101.67 -38.72
C ALA A 149 7.97 101.02 -39.49
N GLY A 150 8.09 99.68 -39.43
CA GLY A 150 9.02 98.88 -40.22
C GLY A 150 10.29 98.42 -39.48
N ALA A 151 10.45 98.78 -38.20
CA ALA A 151 11.62 98.37 -37.42
C ALA A 151 11.62 96.85 -37.15
N LYS A 152 12.75 96.20 -37.46
CA LYS A 152 12.95 94.78 -37.16
C LYS A 152 13.47 94.61 -35.73
N LEU A 153 12.55 94.35 -34.81
CA LEU A 153 12.83 94.17 -33.39
C LEU A 153 13.50 92.82 -33.10
N GLN A 154 14.48 92.80 -32.21
CA GLN A 154 15.13 91.58 -31.71
C GLN A 154 14.47 91.13 -30.40
N SER A 155 14.38 89.82 -30.12
CA SER A 155 13.75 89.31 -28.89
C SER A 155 14.37 89.83 -27.61
N SER A 156 15.68 90.10 -27.60
CA SER A 156 16.39 90.71 -26.47
C SER A 156 16.03 92.17 -26.20
N GLN A 157 15.35 92.83 -27.15
CA GLN A 157 14.85 94.20 -27.02
C GLN A 157 13.42 94.23 -26.43
N ILE A 158 12.78 93.08 -26.23
CA ILE A 158 11.38 92.95 -25.79
C ILE A 158 11.32 92.36 -24.38
N THR A 159 10.67 93.07 -23.47
CA THR A 159 10.38 92.57 -22.10
C THR A 159 8.87 92.40 -21.92
N TYR A 160 8.44 91.20 -21.48
CA TYR A 160 7.03 90.90 -21.19
C TYR A 160 6.69 91.04 -19.70
N SER A 161 5.48 91.49 -19.44
CA SER A 161 4.81 91.42 -18.14
C SER A 161 3.36 90.97 -18.35
N TYR A 162 2.82 90.18 -17.44
CA TYR A 162 1.46 89.65 -17.54
C TYR A 162 0.55 90.31 -16.51
N GLN A 163 -0.75 90.26 -16.77
CA GLN A 163 -1.76 90.55 -15.77
C GLN A 163 -2.90 89.57 -15.96
N TRP A 164 -3.22 88.81 -14.91
CA TRP A 164 -4.36 87.90 -14.89
C TRP A 164 -5.62 88.63 -14.42
N PHE A 165 -6.75 88.21 -14.96
CA PHE A 165 -8.08 88.74 -14.64
C PHE A 165 -9.05 87.59 -14.38
N TYR A 166 -10.05 87.87 -13.57
CA TYR A 166 -11.21 87.00 -13.37
C TYR A 166 -12.49 87.77 -13.61
N LYS A 167 -13.53 87.07 -14.05
CA LYS A 167 -14.83 87.70 -14.33
C LYS A 167 -15.66 87.91 -13.07
N VAL A 168 -16.20 89.12 -12.92
CA VAL A 168 -17.20 89.50 -11.91
C VAL A 168 -18.37 90.18 -12.64
N GLY A 169 -19.54 89.53 -12.64
CA GLY A 169 -20.67 89.97 -13.49
C GLY A 169 -20.32 89.86 -14.98
N ASP A 170 -20.54 90.92 -15.75
CA ASP A 170 -20.20 90.99 -17.19
C ASP A 170 -18.80 91.58 -17.47
N SER A 171 -18.02 91.91 -16.42
CA SER A 171 -16.73 92.58 -16.54
C SER A 171 -15.58 91.74 -15.97
N PHE A 172 -14.37 91.93 -16.51
CA PHE A 172 -13.15 91.30 -16.00
C PHE A 172 -12.43 92.23 -15.02
N THR A 173 -12.10 91.70 -13.85
CA THR A 173 -11.39 92.39 -12.76
C THR A 173 -9.97 91.84 -12.62
N ILE A 174 -9.03 92.72 -12.28
CA ILE A 174 -7.62 92.37 -12.06
C ILE A 174 -7.50 91.39 -10.88
N ILE A 175 -6.64 90.37 -11.04
CA ILE A 175 -6.18 89.55 -9.93
C ILE A 175 -4.90 90.21 -9.37
N ASP A 176 -5.03 90.84 -8.21
CA ASP A 176 -3.94 91.60 -7.61
C ASP A 176 -2.68 90.74 -7.40
N GLY A 177 -1.53 91.25 -7.85
CA GLY A 177 -0.22 90.60 -7.75
C GLY A 177 0.02 89.45 -8.74
N ALA A 178 -0.99 89.04 -9.53
CA ALA A 178 -0.83 87.98 -10.52
C ALA A 178 -0.20 88.53 -11.82
N THR A 179 1.13 88.66 -11.82
CA THR A 179 1.90 89.20 -12.96
C THR A 179 2.88 88.22 -13.60
N SER A 180 2.95 87.01 -13.05
CA SER A 180 3.79 85.91 -13.57
C SER A 180 3.18 85.27 -14.82
N SER A 181 4.01 84.59 -15.61
CA SER A 181 3.58 83.74 -16.73
C SER A 181 2.86 82.46 -16.28
N THR A 182 2.72 82.24 -14.98
CA THR A 182 1.99 81.11 -14.39
C THR A 182 1.06 81.62 -13.30
N TYR A 183 -0.16 81.08 -13.25
CA TYR A 183 -1.15 81.42 -12.24
C TYR A 183 -1.78 80.15 -11.64
N THR A 184 -1.87 80.09 -10.32
CA THR A 184 -2.52 78.97 -9.61
C THR A 184 -3.91 79.40 -9.17
N ILE A 185 -4.93 78.67 -9.62
CA ILE A 185 -6.31 78.91 -9.26
C ILE A 185 -6.46 78.66 -7.75
N PRO A 186 -6.96 79.62 -6.96
CA PRO A 186 -7.22 79.41 -5.54
C PRO A 186 -8.19 78.24 -5.31
N LYS A 187 -8.00 77.48 -4.23
CA LYS A 187 -8.90 76.37 -3.88
C LYS A 187 -10.35 76.83 -3.61
N ASP A 188 -10.51 78.08 -3.20
CA ASP A 188 -11.79 78.74 -2.91
C ASP A 188 -12.27 79.65 -4.06
N ALA A 189 -11.71 79.50 -5.27
CA ALA A 189 -12.02 80.34 -6.43
C ALA A 189 -13.53 80.40 -6.74
N LEU A 190 -14.23 79.27 -6.72
CA LEU A 190 -15.67 79.23 -6.99
C LEU A 190 -16.50 79.88 -5.87
N ASP A 191 -16.07 79.74 -4.62
CA ASP A 191 -16.74 80.37 -3.46
C ASP A 191 -16.60 81.90 -3.53
N LYS A 192 -15.53 82.39 -4.17
CA LYS A 192 -15.27 83.81 -4.47
C LYS A 192 -15.82 84.29 -5.82
N GLY A 193 -16.59 83.46 -6.53
CA GLY A 193 -17.19 83.81 -7.82
C GLY A 193 -16.21 83.91 -9.00
N MET A 194 -14.97 83.43 -8.86
CA MET A 194 -13.94 83.44 -9.91
C MET A 194 -14.22 82.33 -10.94
N LYS A 195 -15.12 82.60 -11.89
CA LYS A 195 -15.56 81.59 -12.87
C LYS A 195 -14.76 81.60 -14.17
N ASP A 196 -14.47 82.76 -14.74
CA ASP A 196 -13.80 82.87 -16.04
C ASP A 196 -12.49 83.63 -15.85
N ILE A 197 -11.39 83.07 -16.35
CA ILE A 197 -10.04 83.61 -16.19
C ILE A 197 -9.44 83.90 -17.56
N ILE A 198 -8.79 85.05 -17.66
CA ILE A 198 -8.07 85.51 -18.85
C ILE A 198 -6.76 86.17 -18.44
N VAL A 199 -5.84 86.34 -19.40
CA VAL A 199 -4.57 87.03 -19.20
C VAL A 199 -4.33 88.04 -20.31
N LYS A 200 -3.72 89.18 -19.98
CA LYS A 200 -3.14 90.13 -20.95
C LYS A 200 -1.62 90.14 -20.81
N ALA A 201 -0.94 90.36 -21.93
CA ALA A 201 0.49 90.55 -21.99
C ALA A 201 0.81 92.00 -22.36
N LYS A 202 1.78 92.59 -21.67
CA LYS A 202 2.35 93.90 -21.97
C LYS A 202 3.80 93.73 -22.37
N ALA A 203 4.16 94.24 -23.54
CA ALA A 203 5.51 94.22 -24.07
C ALA A 203 6.11 95.63 -24.10
N LYS A 204 7.39 95.75 -23.73
CA LYS A 204 8.16 97.00 -23.76
C LYS A 204 9.38 96.89 -24.66
N VAL A 205 9.63 97.89 -25.49
CA VAL A 205 10.79 98.02 -26.39
C VAL A 205 11.30 99.46 -26.35
N GLY A 206 12.51 99.67 -25.82
CA GLY A 206 13.03 101.01 -25.52
C GLY A 206 12.11 101.75 -24.54
N THR A 207 11.62 102.93 -24.93
CA THR A 207 10.61 103.70 -24.19
C THR A 207 9.17 103.41 -24.62
N SER A 208 8.98 102.67 -25.71
CA SER A 208 7.64 102.33 -26.25
C SER A 208 7.10 101.07 -25.58
N PHE A 209 5.78 100.99 -25.42
CA PHE A 209 5.10 99.81 -24.90
C PHE A 209 3.80 99.54 -25.66
N VAL A 210 3.37 98.27 -25.66
CA VAL A 210 2.10 97.83 -26.22
C VAL A 210 1.46 96.78 -25.33
N GLU A 211 0.15 96.80 -25.25
CA GLU A 211 -0.66 95.83 -24.51
C GLU A 211 -1.46 94.97 -25.48
N SER A 212 -1.60 93.69 -25.17
CA SER A 212 -2.34 92.73 -25.98
C SER A 212 -3.84 92.80 -25.74
N ASP A 213 -4.58 92.25 -26.70
CA ASP A 213 -5.92 91.73 -26.42
C ASP A 213 -5.86 90.60 -25.38
N VAL A 214 -7.03 90.26 -24.84
CA VAL A 214 -7.17 89.20 -23.82
C VAL A 214 -6.94 87.81 -24.41
N SER A 215 -6.47 86.87 -23.59
CA SER A 215 -6.46 85.44 -23.97
C SER A 215 -7.87 84.87 -24.14
N ASP A 216 -7.94 83.67 -24.71
CA ASP A 216 -9.13 82.83 -24.58
C ASP A 216 -9.48 82.60 -23.10
N VAL A 217 -10.78 82.43 -22.82
CA VAL A 217 -11.31 82.22 -21.47
C VAL A 217 -11.04 80.79 -21.01
N ILE A 218 -10.54 80.65 -19.78
CA ILE A 218 -10.55 79.39 -19.04
C ILE A 218 -11.61 79.44 -17.96
N THR A 219 -12.53 78.48 -17.95
CA THR A 219 -13.60 78.40 -16.96
C THR A 219 -13.18 77.52 -15.78
N VAL A 220 -13.24 78.07 -14.57
CA VAL A 220 -13.07 77.35 -13.32
C VAL A 220 -14.32 76.53 -13.03
N SER A 221 -14.20 75.22 -12.88
CA SER A 221 -15.35 74.33 -12.63
C SER A 221 -14.97 73.10 -11.80
N LYS A 222 -15.94 72.59 -11.02
CA LYS A 222 -15.86 71.27 -10.37
C LYS A 222 -16.52 70.15 -11.20
N GLU A 223 -17.13 70.49 -12.33
CA GLU A 223 -17.88 69.55 -13.18
C GLU A 223 -17.09 68.28 -13.56
N PRO A 224 -15.79 68.34 -13.93
CA PRO A 224 -15.04 67.12 -14.23
C PRO A 224 -14.91 66.17 -13.04
N ILE A 225 -14.85 66.71 -11.81
CA ILE A 225 -14.78 65.92 -10.56
C ILE A 225 -16.17 65.34 -10.25
N ASP A 226 -17.22 66.16 -10.31
CA ASP A 226 -18.58 65.74 -9.98
C ASP A 226 -19.13 64.71 -10.96
N SER A 227 -18.85 64.88 -12.26
CA SER A 227 -19.17 63.90 -13.32
C SER A 227 -18.47 62.58 -13.06
N MET A 228 -17.17 62.60 -12.72
CA MET A 228 -16.40 61.40 -12.39
C MET A 228 -16.99 60.67 -11.17
N ILE A 229 -17.27 61.39 -10.08
CA ILE A 229 -17.87 60.81 -8.86
C ILE A 229 -19.21 60.14 -9.20
N LYS A 230 -20.04 60.80 -10.01
CA LYS A 230 -21.35 60.28 -10.42
C LYS A 230 -21.23 59.03 -11.28
N GLU A 231 -20.34 59.02 -12.27
CA GLU A 231 -20.11 57.87 -13.13
C GLU A 231 -19.58 56.66 -12.31
N ILE A 232 -18.59 56.86 -11.43
CA ILE A 232 -18.09 55.79 -10.55
C ILE A 232 -19.20 55.24 -9.65
N LYS A 233 -20.14 56.08 -9.18
CA LYS A 233 -21.27 55.64 -8.36
C LYS A 233 -22.19 54.67 -9.10
N THR A 234 -22.32 54.79 -10.43
CA THR A 234 -23.21 53.92 -11.22
C THR A 234 -22.70 52.48 -11.37
N LEU A 235 -21.43 52.23 -11.04
CA LEU A 235 -20.85 50.88 -11.00
C LEU A 235 -21.54 49.97 -9.98
N LEU A 236 -22.16 50.53 -8.93
CA LEU A 236 -22.80 49.79 -7.86
C LEU A 236 -24.33 49.95 -7.91
N ILE A 237 -25.05 48.84 -7.77
CA ILE A 237 -26.48 48.85 -7.41
C ILE A 237 -26.61 49.10 -5.90
N ASN A 238 -25.77 48.45 -5.12
CA ASN A 238 -25.63 48.63 -3.67
C ASN A 238 -24.23 48.16 -3.21
N ASP A 239 -23.91 48.28 -1.92
CA ASP A 239 -22.60 47.93 -1.33
C ASP A 239 -22.14 46.49 -1.64
N ASN A 240 -23.05 45.58 -2.00
CA ASN A 240 -22.80 44.15 -2.23
C ASN A 240 -23.06 43.70 -3.67
N LYS A 241 -23.39 44.60 -4.59
CA LYS A 241 -23.74 44.23 -5.97
C LYS A 241 -23.30 45.29 -6.99
N TYR A 242 -22.48 44.86 -7.94
CA TYR A 242 -22.15 45.65 -9.12
C TYR A 242 -23.33 45.72 -10.11
N ASN A 243 -23.40 46.80 -10.87
CA ASN A 243 -24.36 47.00 -11.94
C ASN A 243 -23.79 46.43 -13.24
N VAL A 244 -24.01 45.14 -13.49
CA VAL A 244 -23.34 44.39 -14.56
C VAL A 244 -24.35 43.73 -15.49
N THR A 245 -24.10 43.81 -16.80
CA THR A 245 -24.86 43.11 -17.85
C THR A 245 -24.06 41.97 -18.50
N SER A 246 -22.73 42.12 -18.59
CA SER A 246 -21.75 41.08 -18.94
C SER A 246 -20.39 41.46 -18.34
N LEU A 247 -19.55 40.47 -18.03
CA LEU A 247 -18.21 40.73 -17.49
C LEU A 247 -17.36 41.57 -18.45
N GLU A 248 -17.44 41.29 -19.76
CA GLU A 248 -16.70 42.04 -20.79
C GLU A 248 -17.18 43.50 -20.91
N ALA A 249 -18.49 43.74 -20.87
CA ALA A 249 -19.02 45.11 -20.89
C ALA A 249 -18.60 45.90 -19.65
N PHE A 250 -18.64 45.27 -18.47
CA PHE A 250 -18.24 45.92 -17.22
C PHE A 250 -16.73 46.18 -17.18
N LYS A 251 -15.91 45.25 -17.69
CA LYS A 251 -14.46 45.44 -17.88
C LYS A 251 -14.17 46.64 -18.79
N ALA A 252 -14.90 46.79 -19.89
CA ALA A 252 -14.76 47.94 -20.77
C ALA A 252 -15.17 49.25 -20.07
N GLU A 253 -16.25 49.23 -19.30
CA GLU A 253 -16.75 50.37 -18.53
C GLU A 253 -15.73 50.86 -17.50
N VAL A 254 -15.20 49.96 -16.64
CA VAL A 254 -14.20 50.35 -15.63
C VAL A 254 -12.89 50.80 -16.25
N THR A 255 -12.49 50.24 -17.38
CA THR A 255 -11.28 50.67 -18.12
C THR A 255 -11.45 52.08 -18.71
N ALA A 256 -12.64 52.38 -19.23
CA ALA A 256 -12.97 53.69 -19.75
C ALA A 256 -13.00 54.75 -18.63
N LEU A 257 -13.57 54.40 -17.47
CA LEU A 257 -13.56 55.28 -16.29
C LEU A 257 -12.15 55.53 -15.75
N GLU A 258 -11.30 54.50 -15.71
CA GLU A 258 -9.90 54.65 -15.31
C GLU A 258 -9.15 55.58 -16.26
N SER A 259 -9.37 55.43 -17.57
CA SER A 259 -8.76 56.31 -18.57
C SER A 259 -9.22 57.76 -18.42
N LYS A 260 -10.52 57.97 -18.15
CA LYS A 260 -11.07 59.31 -17.85
C LYS A 260 -10.48 59.89 -16.56
N TYR A 261 -10.31 59.08 -15.52
CA TYR A 261 -9.69 59.49 -14.26
C TYR A 261 -8.22 59.85 -14.47
N GLU A 262 -7.47 59.04 -15.22
CA GLU A 262 -6.06 59.27 -15.49
C GLU A 262 -5.80 60.54 -16.31
N ALA A 263 -6.75 60.95 -17.14
CA ALA A 263 -6.71 62.20 -17.90
C ALA A 263 -6.95 63.46 -17.04
N LEU A 264 -7.41 63.34 -15.79
CA LEU A 264 -7.61 64.47 -14.89
C LEU A 264 -6.27 65.05 -14.40
N SER A 265 -6.26 66.37 -14.14
CA SER A 265 -5.12 67.03 -13.49
C SER A 265 -4.89 66.48 -12.07
N SER A 266 -3.67 66.56 -11.54
CA SER A 266 -3.36 66.06 -10.19
C SER A 266 -4.26 66.64 -9.08
N PRO A 267 -4.62 67.94 -9.09
CA PRO A 267 -5.59 68.50 -8.14
C PRO A 267 -7.01 67.93 -8.32
N ALA A 268 -7.44 67.67 -9.55
CA ALA A 268 -8.75 67.07 -9.82
C ALA A 268 -8.83 65.63 -9.30
N LYS A 269 -7.80 64.80 -9.57
CA LYS A 269 -7.69 63.42 -9.06
C LYS A 269 -7.83 63.35 -7.54
N ALA A 270 -7.15 64.24 -6.81
CA ALA A 270 -7.17 64.28 -5.35
C ALA A 270 -8.56 64.56 -4.74
N ASN A 271 -9.49 65.12 -5.52
CA ASN A 271 -10.84 65.46 -5.07
C ASN A 271 -11.92 64.45 -5.52
N VAL A 272 -11.58 63.40 -6.27
CA VAL A 272 -12.50 62.30 -6.61
C VAL A 272 -12.59 61.36 -5.41
N THR A 273 -13.59 61.57 -4.55
CA THR A 273 -13.69 60.92 -3.22
C THR A 273 -13.98 59.42 -3.26
N ASN A 274 -14.58 58.91 -4.33
CA ASN A 274 -14.98 57.50 -4.46
C ASN A 274 -14.09 56.67 -5.40
N TYR A 275 -12.90 57.15 -5.75
CA TYR A 275 -11.96 56.42 -6.64
C TYR A 275 -11.63 55.00 -6.14
N ASN A 276 -11.65 54.76 -4.83
CA ASN A 276 -11.46 53.42 -4.26
C ASN A 276 -12.48 52.39 -4.78
N VAL A 277 -13.70 52.81 -5.14
CA VAL A 277 -14.73 51.93 -5.74
C VAL A 277 -14.29 51.47 -7.12
N LEU A 278 -13.83 52.39 -7.96
CA LEU A 278 -13.31 52.09 -9.30
C LEU A 278 -12.09 51.18 -9.22
N LYS A 279 -11.13 51.52 -8.36
CA LYS A 279 -9.93 50.71 -8.12
C LYS A 279 -10.26 49.28 -7.68
N ARG A 280 -11.25 49.12 -6.80
CA ARG A 280 -11.75 47.80 -6.38
C ARG A 280 -12.41 47.06 -7.54
N ALA A 281 -13.29 47.73 -8.30
CA ALA A 281 -13.98 47.11 -9.43
C ALA A 281 -12.99 46.59 -10.50
N ILE A 282 -11.92 47.34 -10.78
CA ILE A 282 -10.85 46.92 -11.69
C ILE A 282 -10.14 45.67 -11.15
N ALA A 283 -9.80 45.65 -9.85
CA ALA A 283 -9.16 44.49 -9.22
C ALA A 283 -10.07 43.26 -9.23
N ASP A 284 -11.37 43.45 -8.95
CA ASP A 284 -12.35 42.36 -8.90
C ASP A 284 -12.61 41.77 -10.29
N VAL A 285 -12.64 42.61 -11.34
CA VAL A 285 -12.69 42.16 -12.74
C VAL A 285 -11.46 41.33 -13.11
N ASP A 286 -10.26 41.75 -12.69
CA ASP A 286 -9.01 41.01 -12.93
C ASP A 286 -9.02 39.63 -12.25
N VAL A 287 -9.47 39.59 -10.99
CA VAL A 287 -9.63 38.33 -10.23
C VAL A 287 -10.58 37.36 -10.95
N LEU A 288 -11.77 37.82 -11.36
CA LEU A 288 -12.73 36.97 -12.06
C LEU A 288 -12.25 36.55 -13.46
N SER A 289 -11.61 37.46 -14.19
CA SER A 289 -11.07 37.18 -15.53
C SER A 289 -10.01 36.08 -15.48
N LYS A 290 -9.10 36.15 -14.50
CA LYS A 290 -8.07 35.13 -14.27
C LYS A 290 -8.68 33.78 -13.89
N LEU A 291 -9.76 33.78 -13.10
CA LEU A 291 -10.46 32.55 -12.74
C LEU A 291 -11.17 31.92 -13.94
N ASN A 292 -11.87 32.73 -14.77
CA ASN A 292 -12.45 32.27 -16.03
C ASN A 292 -11.39 31.63 -16.93
N GLU A 293 -10.26 32.31 -17.14
CA GLU A 293 -9.16 31.78 -17.96
C GLU A 293 -8.62 30.45 -17.39
N LYS A 294 -8.56 30.33 -16.07
CA LYS A 294 -8.15 29.09 -15.39
C LYS A 294 -9.15 27.95 -15.65
N VAL A 295 -10.45 28.24 -15.63
CA VAL A 295 -11.52 27.28 -15.92
C VAL A 295 -11.49 26.84 -17.39
N ASP A 296 -11.29 27.76 -18.33
CA ASP A 296 -11.26 27.45 -19.77
C ASP A 296 -10.08 26.52 -20.14
N LYS A 297 -8.96 26.60 -19.40
CA LYS A 297 -7.74 25.83 -19.62
C LYS A 297 -7.73 24.45 -18.96
N VAL A 298 -8.80 24.03 -18.28
CA VAL A 298 -8.86 22.73 -17.58
C VAL A 298 -8.55 21.55 -18.51
N ASN A 299 -9.02 21.60 -19.77
CA ASN A 299 -8.79 20.53 -20.75
C ASN A 299 -7.34 20.48 -21.29
N GLU A 300 -6.52 21.48 -20.98
CA GLU A 300 -5.10 21.53 -21.34
C GLU A 300 -4.18 20.98 -20.24
N VAL A 301 -4.73 20.70 -19.05
CA VAL A 301 -3.99 20.18 -17.90
C VAL A 301 -3.81 18.67 -18.02
N ASN A 302 -2.60 18.19 -17.70
CA ASN A 302 -2.34 16.75 -17.71
C ASN A 302 -3.14 16.02 -16.61
N GLU A 303 -3.44 14.75 -16.85
CA GLU A 303 -4.29 13.92 -15.97
C GLU A 303 -3.76 13.83 -14.52
N LYS A 304 -2.43 13.90 -14.32
CA LYS A 304 -1.81 13.80 -13.00
C LYS A 304 -2.01 15.05 -12.14
N ASP A 305 -1.94 16.23 -12.76
CA ASP A 305 -2.02 17.53 -12.07
C ASP A 305 -3.45 18.06 -12.00
N LEU A 306 -4.37 17.50 -12.79
CA LEU A 306 -5.77 17.89 -12.88
C LEU A 306 -6.48 17.98 -11.51
N PRO A 307 -6.34 17.02 -10.56
CA PRO A 307 -7.05 17.11 -9.28
C PRO A 307 -6.65 18.33 -8.43
N ASN A 308 -5.36 18.65 -8.40
CA ASN A 308 -4.87 19.84 -7.68
C ASN A 308 -5.31 21.12 -8.39
N TYR A 309 -5.27 21.14 -9.72
CA TYR A 309 -5.71 22.29 -10.52
C TYR A 309 -7.20 22.62 -10.30
N LEU A 310 -8.04 21.59 -10.31
CA LEU A 310 -9.48 21.71 -10.02
C LEU A 310 -9.74 22.20 -8.60
N LYS A 311 -8.99 21.67 -7.61
CA LYS A 311 -9.07 22.15 -6.22
C LYS A 311 -8.72 23.63 -6.10
N GLU A 312 -7.68 24.10 -6.79
CA GLU A 312 -7.30 25.51 -6.76
C GLU A 312 -8.35 26.43 -7.41
N ILE A 313 -9.09 25.94 -8.41
CA ILE A 313 -10.22 26.66 -9.03
C ILE A 313 -11.36 26.81 -8.00
N ASP A 314 -11.74 25.72 -7.35
CA ASP A 314 -12.79 25.70 -6.32
C ASP A 314 -12.44 26.66 -5.17
N GLU A 315 -11.22 26.55 -4.63
CA GLU A 315 -10.73 27.43 -3.55
C GLU A 315 -10.63 28.90 -3.98
N ALA A 316 -10.37 29.19 -5.26
CA ALA A 316 -10.32 30.56 -5.76
C ALA A 316 -11.73 31.17 -5.85
N TYR A 317 -12.72 30.42 -6.31
CA TYR A 317 -14.11 30.87 -6.33
C TYR A 317 -14.67 31.03 -4.91
N ASP A 318 -14.35 30.10 -3.99
CA ASP A 318 -14.82 30.13 -2.60
C ASP A 318 -14.28 31.34 -1.79
N LYS A 319 -13.18 31.96 -2.23
CA LYS A 319 -12.60 33.18 -1.63
C LYS A 319 -13.28 34.47 -2.08
N LEU A 320 -14.07 34.43 -3.15
CA LEU A 320 -14.74 35.62 -3.66
C LEU A 320 -15.77 36.11 -2.64
N ASP A 321 -15.77 37.41 -2.34
CA ASP A 321 -16.84 38.00 -1.54
C ASP A 321 -18.12 38.19 -2.38
N LEU A 322 -19.22 38.56 -1.73
CA LEU A 322 -20.52 38.71 -2.38
C LEU A 322 -20.52 39.79 -3.49
N LEU A 323 -19.72 40.85 -3.34
CA LEU A 323 -19.60 41.90 -4.36
C LEU A 323 -18.84 41.36 -5.58
N GLN A 324 -17.73 40.65 -5.37
CA GLN A 324 -16.98 39.98 -6.44
C GLN A 324 -17.84 38.95 -7.19
N ARG A 325 -18.59 38.11 -6.46
CA ARG A 325 -19.50 37.12 -7.06
C ARG A 325 -20.63 37.76 -7.87
N SER A 326 -20.99 39.02 -7.62
CA SER A 326 -21.99 39.71 -8.44
C SER A 326 -21.57 39.94 -9.90
N LEU A 327 -20.27 39.80 -10.21
CA LEU A 327 -19.74 39.79 -11.56
C LEU A 327 -19.97 38.45 -12.29
N ASP A 328 -20.26 37.37 -11.56
CA ASP A 328 -20.64 36.05 -12.10
C ASP A 328 -22.15 35.99 -12.36
N ILE A 329 -22.55 36.41 -13.56
CA ILE A 329 -23.96 36.61 -13.91
C ILE A 329 -24.67 35.26 -14.00
N ASN A 330 -25.79 35.14 -13.29
CA ASN A 330 -26.59 33.91 -13.18
C ASN A 330 -25.78 32.70 -12.68
N ASP A 331 -24.72 32.95 -11.89
CA ASP A 331 -23.82 31.92 -11.38
C ASP A 331 -23.24 31.04 -12.51
N ALA A 332 -23.01 31.61 -13.71
CA ALA A 332 -22.55 30.87 -14.89
C ALA A 332 -21.16 30.26 -14.70
N LEU A 333 -20.20 31.01 -14.14
CA LEU A 333 -18.87 30.52 -13.81
C LEU A 333 -18.96 29.47 -12.70
N TYR A 334 -19.73 29.72 -11.64
CA TYR A 334 -19.96 28.73 -10.59
C TYR A 334 -20.50 27.40 -11.14
N ASN A 335 -21.50 27.46 -12.03
CA ASN A 335 -22.08 26.28 -12.66
C ASN A 335 -21.08 25.56 -13.58
N SER A 336 -20.24 26.30 -14.30
CA SER A 336 -19.13 25.74 -15.08
C SER A 336 -18.11 25.03 -14.18
N ILE A 337 -17.69 25.67 -13.08
CA ILE A 337 -16.80 25.09 -12.06
C ILE A 337 -17.40 23.81 -11.48
N LYS A 338 -18.68 23.83 -11.13
CA LYS A 338 -19.38 22.61 -10.68
C LYS A 338 -19.39 21.49 -11.70
N ASN A 339 -19.61 21.81 -12.98
CA ASN A 339 -19.67 20.81 -14.04
C ASN A 339 -18.32 20.14 -14.29
N ILE A 340 -17.21 20.86 -14.12
CA ILE A 340 -15.85 20.29 -14.21
C ILE A 340 -15.43 19.58 -12.91
N LEU A 341 -15.97 19.99 -11.75
CA LEU A 341 -15.78 19.33 -10.46
C LEU A 341 -16.66 18.10 -10.26
N LYS A 342 -17.49 17.71 -11.26
CA LYS A 342 -18.38 16.54 -11.20
C LYS A 342 -17.69 15.38 -10.49
N ASP A 343 -18.28 14.91 -9.39
CA ASP A 343 -17.75 13.74 -8.69
C ASP A 343 -18.84 12.66 -8.46
N PRO A 344 -19.06 11.79 -9.47
CA PRO A 344 -19.58 10.44 -9.29
C PRO A 344 -18.46 9.40 -9.26
N THR A 345 -17.24 9.76 -9.67
CA THR A 345 -16.10 8.83 -9.77
C THR A 345 -15.69 8.27 -8.41
N ASP A 346 -15.70 9.11 -7.36
CA ASP A 346 -15.49 8.68 -5.98
C ASP A 346 -16.52 7.61 -5.54
N ILE A 347 -17.79 7.76 -5.96
CA ILE A 347 -18.89 6.85 -5.60
C ILE A 347 -18.80 5.55 -6.41
N GLU A 348 -18.42 5.61 -7.68
CA GLU A 348 -18.21 4.42 -8.53
C GLU A 348 -17.01 3.58 -8.03
N GLU A 349 -15.86 4.21 -7.76
CA GLU A 349 -14.71 3.51 -7.16
C GLU A 349 -15.07 2.90 -5.80
N PHE A 350 -15.89 3.58 -5.00
CA PHE A 350 -16.35 3.04 -3.73
C PHE A 350 -17.33 1.87 -3.87
N THR A 351 -18.19 1.91 -4.90
CA THR A 351 -19.06 0.78 -5.27
C THR A 351 -18.22 -0.44 -5.62
N GLU A 352 -17.10 -0.24 -6.30
CA GLU A 352 -16.14 -1.30 -6.60
C GLU A 352 -15.42 -1.80 -5.34
N VAL A 353 -15.03 -0.93 -4.40
CA VAL A 353 -14.50 -1.34 -3.08
C VAL A 353 -15.51 -2.22 -2.33
N ARG A 354 -16.80 -1.88 -2.36
CA ARG A 354 -17.85 -2.70 -1.75
C ARG A 354 -17.94 -4.08 -2.41
N ARG A 355 -18.00 -4.12 -3.75
CA ARG A 355 -18.00 -5.39 -4.50
C ARG A 355 -16.80 -6.25 -4.10
N LEU A 356 -15.60 -5.66 -4.06
CA LEU A 356 -14.37 -6.37 -3.71
C LEU A 356 -14.39 -6.88 -2.26
N ASN A 357 -14.84 -6.08 -1.30
CA ASN A 357 -14.95 -6.52 0.10
C ASN A 357 -15.94 -7.69 0.25
N GLN A 358 -17.05 -7.66 -0.48
CA GLN A 358 -18.02 -8.75 -0.50
C GLN A 358 -17.41 -10.01 -1.13
N GLU A 359 -16.70 -9.88 -2.26
CA GLU A 359 -16.02 -11.00 -2.90
C GLU A 359 -14.92 -11.62 -2.03
N ILE A 360 -14.13 -10.80 -1.33
CA ILE A 360 -13.10 -11.27 -0.41
C ILE A 360 -13.72 -12.12 0.71
N VAL A 361 -14.82 -11.67 1.31
CA VAL A 361 -15.54 -12.42 2.35
C VAL A 361 -16.21 -13.67 1.75
N ALA A 362 -16.77 -13.57 0.54
CA ALA A 362 -17.41 -14.67 -0.17
C ALA A 362 -16.44 -15.78 -0.62
N LEU A 363 -15.12 -15.59 -0.53
CA LEU A 363 -14.15 -16.67 -0.66
C LEU A 363 -14.32 -17.73 0.45
N LEU A 364 -14.96 -17.37 1.57
CA LEU A 364 -15.16 -18.25 2.71
C LEU A 364 -16.64 -18.67 2.84
N THR A 365 -16.85 -19.92 3.25
CA THR A 365 -18.14 -20.44 3.71
C THR A 365 -18.00 -21.09 5.09
N TYR A 366 -19.10 -21.11 5.82
CA TYR A 366 -19.15 -21.58 7.21
C TYR A 366 -20.17 -22.71 7.32
N GLU A 367 -19.69 -23.94 7.45
CA GLU A 367 -20.52 -25.15 7.48
C GLU A 367 -20.09 -26.06 8.62
N ASN A 368 -21.07 -26.60 9.37
CA ASN A 368 -20.84 -27.53 10.49
C ASN A 368 -19.80 -27.02 11.51
N SER A 369 -19.78 -25.70 11.75
CA SER A 369 -18.80 -25.02 12.60
C SER A 369 -17.36 -25.16 12.12
N PHE A 370 -17.15 -25.19 10.80
CA PHE A 370 -15.85 -25.07 10.15
C PHE A 370 -15.84 -23.97 9.08
N VAL A 371 -14.67 -23.35 8.90
CA VAL A 371 -14.42 -22.40 7.81
C VAL A 371 -13.82 -23.14 6.64
N LYS A 372 -14.40 -22.97 5.44
CA LYS A 372 -13.93 -23.54 4.18
C LYS A 372 -13.77 -22.46 3.13
N TYR A 373 -12.96 -22.74 2.11
CA TYR A 373 -13.00 -21.97 0.87
C TYR A 373 -14.20 -22.38 0.03
N VAL A 374 -14.88 -21.40 -0.59
CA VAL A 374 -15.95 -21.67 -1.56
C VAL A 374 -15.40 -22.32 -2.83
N PRO A 375 -14.32 -21.80 -3.46
CA PRO A 375 -13.61 -22.55 -4.48
C PRO A 375 -12.96 -23.79 -3.87
N THR A 376 -13.30 -24.98 -4.38
CA THR A 376 -12.90 -26.28 -3.82
C THR A 376 -11.61 -26.84 -4.42
N SER A 377 -11.02 -26.15 -5.41
CA SER A 377 -9.75 -26.54 -6.03
C SER A 377 -8.71 -25.43 -5.94
N ILE A 378 -7.43 -25.80 -5.97
CA ILE A 378 -6.31 -24.85 -6.01
C ILE A 378 -6.47 -23.87 -7.18
N GLU A 379 -6.77 -24.38 -8.39
CA GLU A 379 -6.90 -23.58 -9.61
C GLU A 379 -8.03 -22.55 -9.52
N SER A 380 -9.20 -22.97 -9.03
CA SER A 380 -10.37 -22.09 -8.88
C SER A 380 -10.17 -21.04 -7.78
N LEU A 381 -9.58 -21.42 -6.65
CA LEU A 381 -9.26 -20.47 -5.58
C LEU A 381 -8.19 -19.46 -6.01
N GLN A 382 -7.16 -19.93 -6.71
CA GLN A 382 -6.10 -19.07 -7.23
C GLN A 382 -6.67 -18.07 -8.24
N THR A 383 -7.50 -18.52 -9.18
CA THR A 383 -8.17 -17.64 -10.16
C THR A 383 -9.02 -16.58 -9.47
N ALA A 384 -9.80 -16.96 -8.45
CA ALA A 384 -10.63 -16.03 -7.70
C ALA A 384 -9.78 -14.97 -6.97
N VAL A 385 -8.72 -15.39 -6.28
CA VAL A 385 -7.79 -14.48 -5.59
C VAL A 385 -7.10 -13.53 -6.57
N GLU A 386 -6.55 -14.04 -7.68
CA GLU A 386 -5.85 -13.23 -8.69
C GLU A 386 -6.79 -12.22 -9.36
N THR A 387 -8.06 -12.59 -9.58
CA THR A 387 -9.08 -11.68 -10.11
C THR A 387 -9.34 -10.53 -9.15
N ILE A 388 -9.58 -10.84 -7.87
CA ILE A 388 -9.80 -9.83 -6.83
C ILE A 388 -8.57 -8.90 -6.71
N GLU A 389 -7.35 -9.45 -6.67
CA GLU A 389 -6.13 -8.64 -6.56
C GLU A 389 -5.90 -7.74 -7.79
N LYS A 390 -6.24 -8.23 -8.98
CA LYS A 390 -6.19 -7.43 -10.22
C LYS A 390 -7.20 -6.28 -10.19
N ASP A 391 -8.40 -6.51 -9.68
CA ASP A 391 -9.43 -5.49 -9.57
C ASP A 391 -9.10 -4.46 -8.47
N ILE A 392 -8.55 -4.89 -7.32
CA ILE A 392 -7.97 -3.99 -6.32
C ILE A 392 -6.89 -3.10 -6.96
N ALA A 393 -6.03 -3.64 -7.83
CA ALA A 393 -4.97 -2.87 -8.46
C ALA A 393 -5.47 -1.76 -9.40
N LYS A 394 -6.69 -1.88 -9.95
CA LYS A 394 -7.32 -0.86 -10.81
C LYS A 394 -7.83 0.35 -10.03
N LEU A 395 -8.13 0.20 -8.74
CA LEU A 395 -8.58 1.30 -7.89
C LEU A 395 -7.47 2.35 -7.71
N SER A 396 -7.89 3.62 -7.56
CA SER A 396 -6.99 4.69 -7.17
C SER A 396 -6.33 4.43 -5.80
N GLN A 397 -5.19 5.07 -5.55
CA GLN A 397 -4.36 4.79 -4.38
C GLN A 397 -5.10 4.93 -3.04
N ASN A 398 -6.04 5.87 -2.95
CA ASN A 398 -6.81 6.12 -1.72
C ASN A 398 -7.83 5.01 -1.45
N TYR A 399 -8.52 4.52 -2.48
CA TYR A 399 -9.52 3.46 -2.32
C TYR A 399 -8.91 2.08 -2.15
N ARG A 400 -7.71 1.81 -2.68
CA ARG A 400 -6.96 0.58 -2.40
C ARG A 400 -6.74 0.33 -0.91
N ALA A 401 -6.48 1.39 -0.14
CA ALA A 401 -6.30 1.31 1.31
C ALA A 401 -7.62 1.10 2.08
N THR A 402 -8.76 1.27 1.42
CA THR A 402 -10.11 1.13 2.00
C THR A 402 -10.65 -0.30 1.85
N VAL A 403 -10.09 -1.10 0.95
CA VAL A 403 -10.41 -2.53 0.80
C VAL A 403 -10.03 -3.28 2.09
N GLN A 404 -11.02 -3.88 2.74
CA GLN A 404 -10.91 -4.59 4.02
C GLN A 404 -10.74 -6.10 3.83
N ASN A 405 -10.52 -6.82 4.92
CA ASN A 405 -10.45 -8.29 4.95
C ASN A 405 -9.36 -8.93 4.07
N GLN A 406 -8.37 -8.16 3.61
CA GLN A 406 -7.30 -8.64 2.71
C GLN A 406 -6.43 -9.77 3.32
N THR A 407 -6.47 -9.97 4.65
CA THR A 407 -5.88 -11.16 5.29
C THR A 407 -6.46 -12.47 4.75
N ILE A 408 -7.74 -12.51 4.33
CA ILE A 408 -8.34 -13.68 3.71
C ILE A 408 -7.61 -14.03 2.41
N LEU A 409 -7.28 -13.02 1.59
CA LEU A 409 -6.50 -13.21 0.35
C LEU A 409 -5.08 -13.72 0.66
N SER A 410 -4.42 -13.14 1.65
CA SER A 410 -3.08 -13.57 2.07
C SER A 410 -3.06 -15.02 2.57
N ASP A 411 -4.05 -15.40 3.39
CA ASP A 411 -4.20 -16.75 3.91
C ASP A 411 -4.52 -17.73 2.79
N ALA A 412 -5.41 -17.37 1.85
CA ALA A 412 -5.71 -18.20 0.67
C ALA A 412 -4.46 -18.50 -0.17
N LYS A 413 -3.63 -17.49 -0.45
CA LYS A 413 -2.35 -17.70 -1.18
C LYS A 413 -1.39 -18.60 -0.43
N GLN A 414 -1.31 -18.47 0.89
CA GLN A 414 -0.46 -19.34 1.72
C GLN A 414 -0.98 -20.78 1.73
N ASP A 415 -2.29 -20.97 1.86
CA ASP A 415 -2.93 -22.27 1.88
C ASP A 415 -2.83 -22.98 0.51
N ILE A 416 -3.00 -22.26 -0.60
CA ILE A 416 -2.72 -22.74 -1.97
C ILE A 416 -1.29 -23.27 -2.06
N LYS A 417 -0.30 -22.44 -1.70
CA LYS A 417 1.12 -22.82 -1.78
C LYS A 417 1.41 -24.06 -0.94
N LYS A 418 0.79 -24.20 0.23
CA LYS A 418 0.96 -25.38 1.11
C LYS A 418 0.34 -26.64 0.50
N ALA A 419 -0.85 -26.53 -0.09
CA ALA A 419 -1.50 -27.65 -0.78
C ALA A 419 -0.68 -28.09 -2.01
N GLU A 420 -0.17 -27.15 -2.82
CA GLU A 420 0.74 -27.46 -3.94
C GLU A 420 2.03 -28.13 -3.50
N GLN A 421 2.67 -27.63 -2.43
CA GLN A 421 3.86 -28.24 -1.85
C GLN A 421 3.62 -29.68 -1.41
N PHE A 422 2.44 -29.95 -0.83
CA PHE A 422 2.03 -31.30 -0.47
C PHE A 422 1.83 -32.18 -1.71
N ILE A 423 1.11 -31.69 -2.73
CA ILE A 423 0.85 -32.41 -3.98
C ILE A 423 2.16 -32.78 -4.70
N LYS A 424 3.15 -31.88 -4.73
CA LYS A 424 4.48 -32.15 -5.33
C LYS A 424 5.21 -33.32 -4.69
N LEU A 425 4.91 -33.70 -3.44
CA LEU A 425 5.52 -34.87 -2.82
C LEU A 425 5.17 -36.18 -3.56
N PHE A 426 4.04 -36.22 -4.28
CA PHE A 426 3.62 -37.38 -5.07
C PHE A 426 4.43 -37.59 -6.34
N GLU A 427 5.24 -36.62 -6.79
CA GLU A 427 6.20 -36.82 -7.88
C GLU A 427 7.25 -37.89 -7.52
N LYS A 428 7.46 -38.14 -6.22
CA LYS A 428 8.33 -39.21 -5.71
C LYS A 428 7.69 -40.61 -5.78
N LEU A 429 6.36 -40.68 -5.97
CA LEU A 429 5.61 -41.92 -6.17
C LEU A 429 5.53 -42.23 -7.67
N SER A 430 6.51 -43.01 -8.15
CA SER A 430 6.56 -43.53 -9.53
C SER A 430 5.89 -44.89 -9.62
N SER A 431 5.25 -45.18 -10.77
CA SER A 431 4.70 -46.50 -11.10
C SER A 431 5.75 -47.61 -11.12
N ASN A 432 7.03 -47.28 -11.29
CA ASN A 432 8.15 -48.24 -11.31
C ASN A 432 8.76 -48.49 -9.92
N ASN A 433 8.28 -47.80 -8.87
CA ASN A 433 8.80 -48.01 -7.52
C ASN A 433 8.40 -49.41 -7.02
N SER A 434 9.33 -50.11 -6.37
CA SER A 434 9.01 -51.35 -5.63
C SER A 434 7.97 -51.07 -4.53
N PRO A 435 7.15 -52.07 -4.15
CA PRO A 435 6.19 -51.94 -3.04
C PRO A 435 6.78 -51.30 -1.78
N SER A 436 7.96 -51.77 -1.35
CA SER A 436 8.66 -51.23 -0.17
C SER A 436 9.04 -49.76 -0.29
N LYS A 437 9.43 -49.31 -1.49
CA LYS A 437 9.74 -47.91 -1.77
C LYS A 437 8.47 -47.05 -1.83
N GLN A 438 7.37 -47.60 -2.33
CA GLN A 438 6.06 -46.95 -2.30
C GLN A 438 5.61 -46.71 -0.85
N VAL A 439 5.61 -47.73 0.01
CA VAL A 439 5.23 -47.61 1.43
C VAL A 439 6.13 -46.62 2.17
N THR A 440 7.44 -46.66 1.94
CA THR A 440 8.39 -45.73 2.57
C THR A 440 8.14 -44.28 2.16
N THR A 441 7.86 -44.05 0.88
CA THR A 441 7.53 -42.71 0.35
C THR A 441 6.18 -42.24 0.88
N ALA A 442 5.18 -43.12 0.87
CA ALA A 442 3.84 -42.88 1.39
C ALA A 442 3.86 -42.45 2.86
N LYS A 443 4.68 -43.10 3.70
CA LYS A 443 4.88 -42.68 5.10
C LYS A 443 5.32 -41.22 5.24
N SER A 444 6.24 -40.77 4.39
CA SER A 444 6.70 -39.37 4.39
C SER A 444 5.61 -38.42 3.92
N ILE A 445 4.81 -38.83 2.93
CA ILE A 445 3.68 -38.05 2.42
C ILE A 445 2.59 -37.95 3.49
N ARG A 446 2.20 -39.06 4.11
CA ARG A 446 1.23 -39.12 5.22
C ARG A 446 1.65 -38.20 6.37
N SER A 447 2.93 -38.20 6.74
CA SER A 447 3.46 -37.29 7.77
C SER A 447 3.32 -35.80 7.41
N SER A 448 3.25 -35.47 6.12
CA SER A 448 3.02 -34.11 5.64
C SER A 448 1.51 -33.80 5.53
N TYR A 449 0.71 -34.79 5.10
CA TYR A 449 -0.75 -34.72 5.07
C TYR A 449 -1.34 -34.39 6.44
N GLU A 450 -0.88 -35.08 7.50
CA GLU A 450 -1.35 -34.87 8.88
C GLU A 450 -1.00 -33.49 9.46
N LYS A 451 -0.09 -32.74 8.81
CA LYS A 451 0.30 -31.39 9.22
C LYS A 451 -0.50 -30.29 8.54
N LEU A 452 -1.32 -30.63 7.54
CA LEU A 452 -2.16 -29.65 6.86
C LEU A 452 -3.28 -29.17 7.80
N THR A 453 -3.57 -27.87 7.72
CA THR A 453 -4.75 -27.29 8.38
C THR A 453 -6.02 -27.78 7.69
N TYR A 454 -7.17 -27.61 8.33
CA TYR A 454 -8.45 -28.02 7.76
C TYR A 454 -8.69 -27.40 6.37
N LYS A 455 -8.48 -26.09 6.20
CA LYS A 455 -8.63 -25.40 4.91
C LYS A 455 -7.67 -25.91 3.84
N GLN A 456 -6.40 -26.14 4.20
CA GLN A 456 -5.40 -26.68 3.28
C GLN A 456 -5.77 -28.09 2.80
N LEU A 457 -6.31 -28.92 3.70
CA LEU A 457 -6.73 -30.28 3.38
C LEU A 457 -7.87 -30.32 2.37
N GLN A 458 -8.83 -29.39 2.48
CA GLN A 458 -9.95 -29.28 1.54
C GLN A 458 -9.51 -28.94 0.11
N LEU A 459 -8.35 -28.30 -0.06
CA LEU A 459 -7.78 -27.99 -1.37
C LEU A 459 -7.04 -29.18 -2.00
N VAL A 460 -6.82 -30.27 -1.27
CA VAL A 460 -6.15 -31.48 -1.79
C VAL A 460 -7.17 -32.32 -2.55
N PRO A 461 -7.01 -32.53 -3.87
CA PRO A 461 -7.95 -33.33 -4.64
C PRO A 461 -7.96 -34.79 -4.18
N GLU A 462 -9.15 -35.41 -4.15
CA GLU A 462 -9.39 -36.78 -3.69
C GLU A 462 -8.48 -37.83 -4.37
N LYS A 463 -8.15 -37.63 -5.66
CA LYS A 463 -7.22 -38.49 -6.41
C LYS A 463 -5.86 -38.67 -5.72
N TYR A 464 -5.36 -37.66 -5.00
CA TYR A 464 -4.09 -37.76 -4.28
C TYR A 464 -4.24 -38.53 -2.96
N VAL A 465 -5.40 -38.43 -2.31
CA VAL A 465 -5.70 -39.23 -1.12
C VAL A 465 -5.78 -40.71 -1.49
N ASN A 466 -6.45 -41.04 -2.60
CA ASN A 466 -6.53 -42.42 -3.10
C ASN A 466 -5.15 -42.96 -3.49
N ARG A 467 -4.34 -42.18 -4.22
CA ARG A 467 -2.95 -42.56 -4.55
C ARG A 467 -2.07 -42.76 -3.31
N LEU A 468 -2.31 -42.01 -2.24
CA LEU A 468 -1.59 -42.20 -0.97
C LEU A 468 -1.99 -43.54 -0.34
N LEU A 469 -3.29 -43.82 -0.25
CA LEU A 469 -3.81 -45.07 0.30
C LEU A 469 -3.30 -46.30 -0.47
N GLU A 470 -3.32 -46.25 -1.81
CA GLU A 470 -2.76 -47.30 -2.67
C GLU A 470 -1.27 -47.55 -2.37
N ALA A 471 -0.49 -46.47 -2.22
CA ALA A 471 0.94 -46.58 -1.93
C ALA A 471 1.24 -47.07 -0.49
N GLU A 472 0.38 -46.78 0.48
CA GLU A 472 0.47 -47.31 1.84
C GLU A 472 0.19 -48.81 1.90
N ASN A 473 -0.70 -49.30 1.03
CA ASN A 473 -1.12 -50.69 0.95
C ASN A 473 -0.32 -51.49 -0.11
N ALA A 474 0.73 -50.92 -0.71
CA ALA A 474 1.46 -51.54 -1.80
C ALA A 474 2.09 -52.90 -1.43
N GLU A 475 2.40 -53.14 -0.14
CA GLU A 475 2.94 -54.41 0.36
C GLU A 475 1.85 -55.41 0.81
N ASP A 476 0.56 -55.04 0.84
CA ASP A 476 -0.49 -55.86 1.48
C ASP A 476 -0.65 -57.23 0.80
N SER A 477 -0.62 -57.31 -0.54
CA SER A 477 -0.66 -58.61 -1.22
C SER A 477 0.57 -59.49 -0.93
N GLN A 478 1.74 -58.90 -0.62
CA GLN A 478 2.91 -59.68 -0.19
C GLN A 478 2.74 -60.15 1.26
N ILE A 479 2.19 -59.30 2.13
CA ILE A 479 1.90 -59.61 3.53
C ILE A 479 0.90 -60.76 3.61
N ASP A 480 -0.20 -60.70 2.86
CA ASP A 480 -1.24 -61.74 2.84
C ASP A 480 -0.67 -63.08 2.39
N ARG A 481 0.10 -63.09 1.30
CA ARG A 481 0.78 -64.31 0.84
C ARG A 481 1.73 -64.87 1.89
N LEU A 482 2.57 -64.02 2.50
CA LEU A 482 3.51 -64.46 3.53
C LEU A 482 2.80 -65.02 4.76
N ASN A 483 1.69 -64.41 5.20
CA ASN A 483 0.90 -64.92 6.31
C ASN A 483 0.33 -66.31 6.02
N ILE A 484 -0.25 -66.51 4.83
CA ILE A 484 -0.76 -67.82 4.39
C ILE A 484 0.38 -68.85 4.30
N GLU A 485 1.52 -68.48 3.71
CA GLU A 485 2.68 -69.36 3.59
C GLU A 485 3.24 -69.73 4.98
N ILE A 486 3.37 -68.76 5.89
CA ILE A 486 3.81 -69.01 7.27
C ILE A 486 2.83 -69.95 7.96
N GLU A 487 1.53 -69.67 7.89
CA GLU A 487 0.49 -70.51 8.48
C GLU A 487 0.57 -71.97 7.97
N SER A 488 0.86 -72.19 6.69
CA SER A 488 1.02 -73.55 6.14
C SER A 488 2.21 -74.34 6.72
N TYR A 489 3.22 -73.65 7.27
CA TYR A 489 4.42 -74.28 7.84
C TYR A 489 4.41 -74.36 9.36
N VAL A 490 3.70 -73.46 10.04
CA VAL A 490 3.74 -73.31 11.50
C VAL A 490 2.37 -73.02 12.15
N GLY A 491 1.26 -73.17 11.41
CA GLY A 491 -0.09 -73.10 11.95
C GLY A 491 -0.45 -74.36 12.76
N ASP A 492 -1.17 -74.20 13.87
CA ASP A 492 -1.59 -75.27 14.81
C ASP A 492 -0.52 -76.35 15.07
N VAL A 493 0.61 -75.92 15.64
CA VAL A 493 1.72 -76.79 16.04
C VAL A 493 1.55 -77.34 17.46
N ASP A 494 0.81 -78.44 17.61
CA ASP A 494 0.72 -79.16 18.88
C ASP A 494 1.95 -80.05 19.12
N ASP A 495 2.11 -81.11 18.31
CA ASP A 495 3.19 -82.10 18.48
C ASP A 495 4.03 -82.35 17.20
N SER A 496 3.60 -81.85 16.04
CA SER A 496 4.29 -81.96 14.75
C SER A 496 4.11 -80.70 13.90
N TYR A 497 5.06 -80.42 13.00
CA TYR A 497 4.85 -79.38 11.99
C TYR A 497 3.79 -79.85 10.96
N PRO A 498 3.01 -78.94 10.34
CA PRO A 498 1.97 -79.28 9.34
C PRO A 498 2.51 -79.80 7.99
N ILE A 499 3.80 -80.11 7.92
CA ILE A 499 4.49 -80.55 6.71
C ILE A 499 4.97 -81.99 6.87
N ASP A 500 5.00 -82.72 5.76
CA ASP A 500 5.52 -84.09 5.70
C ASP A 500 6.72 -84.16 4.73
N PRO A 501 7.95 -83.88 5.20
CA PRO A 501 9.11 -83.87 4.34
C PRO A 501 9.51 -85.28 3.91
N SER A 502 10.13 -85.39 2.73
CA SER A 502 10.74 -86.60 2.19
C SER A 502 12.11 -86.27 1.60
N VAL A 503 12.88 -87.28 1.20
CA VAL A 503 14.17 -87.08 0.51
C VAL A 503 14.05 -86.15 -0.71
N ASN A 504 12.93 -86.19 -1.43
CA ASN A 504 12.70 -85.40 -2.64
C ASN A 504 12.16 -84.00 -2.35
N SER A 505 11.37 -83.82 -1.27
CA SER A 505 10.76 -82.53 -0.92
C SER A 505 11.57 -81.71 0.08
N TRP A 506 12.53 -82.31 0.80
CA TRP A 506 13.31 -81.68 1.87
C TRP A 506 13.93 -80.33 1.46
N GLN A 507 14.71 -80.32 0.37
CA GLN A 507 15.39 -79.11 -0.07
C GLN A 507 14.39 -78.03 -0.52
N GLY A 508 13.24 -78.43 -1.07
CA GLY A 508 12.15 -77.53 -1.43
C GLY A 508 11.59 -76.79 -0.21
N HIS A 509 11.29 -77.53 0.88
CA HIS A 509 10.79 -76.91 2.12
C HIS A 509 11.84 -75.98 2.76
N VAL A 510 13.10 -76.39 2.82
CA VAL A 510 14.19 -75.55 3.35
C VAL A 510 14.34 -74.27 2.53
N ASN A 511 14.32 -74.37 1.20
CA ASN A 511 14.42 -73.20 0.31
C ASN A 511 13.24 -72.25 0.49
N ASN A 512 12.01 -72.78 0.60
CA ASN A 512 10.81 -71.99 0.82
C ASN A 512 10.83 -71.24 2.15
N VAL A 513 11.19 -71.90 3.27
CA VAL A 513 11.32 -71.22 4.57
C VAL A 513 12.37 -70.12 4.54
N ASN A 514 13.52 -70.37 3.90
CA ASN A 514 14.55 -69.34 3.72
C ASN A 514 14.05 -68.17 2.86
N ARG A 515 13.28 -68.45 1.80
CA ARG A 515 12.64 -67.42 0.96
C ARG A 515 11.67 -66.57 1.78
N ILE A 516 10.74 -67.18 2.51
CA ILE A 516 9.75 -66.50 3.38
C ILE A 516 10.47 -65.55 4.35
N ILE A 517 11.51 -66.02 5.04
CA ILE A 517 12.30 -65.22 5.98
C ILE A 517 12.99 -64.03 5.28
N ASN A 518 13.52 -64.25 4.07
CA ASN A 518 14.19 -63.20 3.30
C ASN A 518 13.19 -62.16 2.77
N GLU A 519 12.03 -62.59 2.28
CA GLU A 519 10.96 -61.70 1.82
C GLU A 519 10.40 -60.86 2.99
N TYR A 520 10.17 -61.48 4.16
CA TYR A 520 9.80 -60.75 5.38
C TYR A 520 10.81 -59.66 5.72
N LYS A 521 12.12 -59.94 5.63
CA LYS A 521 13.17 -58.95 5.88
C LYS A 521 13.20 -57.83 4.85
N GLY A 522 12.65 -58.06 3.66
CA GLY A 522 12.49 -57.06 2.61
C GLY A 522 11.32 -56.11 2.82
N LEU A 523 10.36 -56.45 3.69
CA LEU A 523 9.22 -55.61 4.01
C LEU A 523 9.64 -54.37 4.81
N THR A 524 8.84 -53.30 4.69
CA THR A 524 9.03 -52.13 5.54
C THR A 524 8.70 -52.40 7.01
N LYS A 525 9.29 -51.60 7.91
CA LYS A 525 9.04 -51.67 9.37
C LYS A 525 7.56 -51.53 9.75
N THR A 526 6.76 -50.84 8.93
CA THR A 526 5.32 -50.69 9.18
C THR A 526 4.59 -51.98 8.81
N SER A 527 4.99 -52.61 7.70
CA SER A 527 4.37 -53.83 7.17
C SER A 527 4.71 -55.09 7.97
N VAL A 528 5.93 -55.21 8.52
CA VAL A 528 6.32 -56.37 9.35
C VAL A 528 5.43 -56.57 10.57
N ALA A 529 4.81 -55.50 11.09
CA ALA A 529 3.89 -55.59 12.22
C ALA A 529 2.56 -56.29 11.88
N LYS A 530 2.22 -56.41 10.58
CA LYS A 530 1.05 -57.14 10.08
C LYS A 530 1.33 -58.63 9.84
N ILE A 531 2.58 -59.09 9.97
CA ILE A 531 2.96 -60.49 9.78
C ILE A 531 2.75 -61.28 11.07
N VAL A 532 2.08 -62.42 10.98
CA VAL A 532 1.78 -63.33 12.08
C VAL A 532 2.68 -64.57 11.97
N GLY A 533 3.15 -65.11 13.09
CA GLY A 533 3.89 -66.38 13.11
C GLY A 533 5.37 -66.31 12.69
N TYR A 534 5.94 -65.12 12.47
CA TYR A 534 7.35 -64.99 12.03
C TYR A 534 8.38 -65.61 12.99
N GLU A 535 8.21 -65.47 14.31
CA GLU A 535 9.12 -66.11 15.27
C GLU A 535 9.09 -67.64 15.18
N SER A 536 7.92 -68.21 14.87
CA SER A 536 7.74 -69.65 14.65
C SER A 536 8.43 -70.10 13.37
N ILE A 537 8.33 -69.34 12.26
CA ILE A 537 9.03 -69.71 11.01
C ILE A 537 10.56 -69.65 11.16
N VAL A 538 11.08 -68.70 11.94
CA VAL A 538 12.52 -68.64 12.29
C VAL A 538 12.94 -69.83 13.16
N THR A 539 12.04 -70.30 14.03
CA THR A 539 12.28 -71.51 14.84
C THR A 539 12.33 -72.75 13.95
N LEU A 540 11.37 -72.92 13.04
CA LEU A 540 11.37 -74.00 12.05
C LEU A 540 12.65 -74.04 11.21
N GLN A 541 13.19 -72.89 10.80
CA GLN A 541 14.48 -72.82 10.08
C GLN A 541 15.63 -73.44 10.89
N LYS A 542 15.66 -73.26 12.21
CA LYS A 542 16.67 -73.86 13.10
C LYS A 542 16.41 -75.35 13.30
N ASP A 543 15.15 -75.74 13.38
CA ASP A 543 14.75 -77.14 13.54
C ASP A 543 15.08 -77.95 12.29
N PHE A 544 14.91 -77.42 11.07
CA PHE A 544 15.39 -78.03 9.84
C PHE A 544 16.88 -78.37 9.90
N LYS A 545 17.73 -77.44 10.34
CA LYS A 545 19.19 -77.69 10.48
C LYS A 545 19.50 -78.77 11.51
N THR A 546 18.71 -78.82 12.58
CA THR A 546 18.87 -79.80 13.66
C THR A 546 18.46 -81.20 13.17
N ALA A 547 17.33 -81.32 12.48
CA ALA A 547 16.85 -82.54 11.87
C ALA A 547 17.76 -83.02 10.73
N GLU A 548 18.28 -82.12 9.87
CA GLU A 548 19.19 -82.45 8.76
C GLU A 548 20.41 -83.25 9.24
N LYS A 549 20.98 -82.86 10.38
CA LYS A 549 22.12 -83.56 10.97
C LYS A 549 21.78 -85.01 11.30
N ILE A 550 20.61 -85.24 11.88
CA ILE A 550 20.16 -86.58 12.26
C ILE A 550 19.80 -87.41 11.03
N ILE A 551 19.13 -86.81 10.04
CA ILE A 551 18.82 -87.45 8.76
C ILE A 551 20.11 -87.96 8.09
N LYS A 552 21.15 -87.11 7.99
CA LYS A 552 22.45 -87.49 7.42
C LYS A 552 23.13 -88.61 8.20
N ASP A 553 23.06 -88.56 9.53
CA ASP A 553 23.61 -89.62 10.38
C ASP A 553 22.87 -90.96 10.16
N MET A 554 21.53 -90.92 10.05
CA MET A 554 20.69 -92.09 9.73
C MET A 554 20.96 -92.65 8.32
N ASP A 555 21.10 -91.81 7.30
CA ASP A 555 21.46 -92.23 5.94
C ASP A 555 22.87 -92.85 5.90
N ALA A 556 23.81 -92.28 6.66
CA ALA A 556 25.16 -92.82 6.78
C ALA A 556 25.14 -94.20 7.46
N TYR A 557 24.28 -94.39 8.47
CA TYR A 557 24.06 -95.69 9.09
C TYR A 557 23.45 -96.71 8.12
N GLN A 558 22.42 -96.31 7.35
CA GLN A 558 21.80 -97.17 6.36
C GLN A 558 22.85 -97.71 5.37
N LYS A 559 23.67 -96.82 4.79
CA LYS A 559 24.79 -97.19 3.91
C LYS A 559 25.82 -98.08 4.61
N LEU A 560 26.14 -97.79 5.88
CA LEU A 560 27.07 -98.59 6.67
C LEU A 560 26.53 -100.00 6.94
N SER A 561 25.22 -100.14 7.15
CA SER A 561 24.55 -101.42 7.41
C SER A 561 24.48 -102.33 6.19
N GLU A 562 24.44 -101.75 4.99
CA GLU A 562 24.42 -102.46 3.70
C GLU A 562 25.82 -102.83 3.21
N THR A 563 26.88 -102.28 3.81
CA THR A 563 28.27 -102.52 3.40
C THR A 563 28.74 -103.91 3.87
N PRO A 564 29.14 -104.83 2.96
CA PRO A 564 29.60 -106.16 3.35
C PRO A 564 30.85 -106.10 4.24
N GLY A 565 30.90 -106.92 5.31
CA GLY A 565 32.07 -107.06 6.18
C GLY A 565 32.21 -106.02 7.30
N VAL A 566 31.23 -105.13 7.51
CA VAL A 566 31.23 -104.21 8.65
C VAL A 566 31.01 -104.95 9.97
N ALA A 567 31.86 -104.69 10.96
CA ALA A 567 31.77 -105.32 12.27
C ALA A 567 30.47 -104.95 13.03
N GLU A 568 29.80 -105.93 13.64
CA GLU A 568 28.56 -105.75 14.43
C GLU A 568 28.71 -104.68 15.53
N SER A 569 29.89 -104.61 16.17
CA SER A 569 30.20 -103.60 17.20
C SER A 569 30.17 -102.17 16.66
N LYS A 570 30.54 -101.96 15.40
CA LYS A 570 30.51 -100.67 14.71
C LYS A 570 29.08 -100.28 14.35
N LEU A 571 28.26 -101.22 13.86
CA LEU A 571 26.84 -100.99 13.60
C LEU A 571 26.07 -100.66 14.89
N LYS A 572 26.32 -101.39 15.98
CA LYS A 572 25.69 -101.15 17.28
C LYS A 572 26.02 -99.77 17.85
N SER A 573 27.29 -99.39 17.84
CA SER A 573 27.73 -98.09 18.36
C SER A 573 27.20 -96.92 17.53
N SER A 574 27.19 -97.05 16.20
CA SER A 574 26.60 -96.07 15.29
C SER A 574 25.09 -95.92 15.52
N TYR A 575 24.32 -97.02 15.48
CA TYR A 575 22.87 -97.01 15.75
C TYR A 575 22.53 -96.38 17.11
N THR A 576 23.23 -96.76 18.17
CA THR A 576 22.98 -96.25 19.53
C THR A 576 23.25 -94.75 19.64
N ASN A 577 24.30 -94.26 19.00
CA ASN A 577 24.64 -92.83 19.01
C ASN A 577 23.61 -92.00 18.24
N ILE A 578 23.13 -92.50 17.12
CA ILE A 578 22.12 -91.84 16.27
C ILE A 578 20.76 -91.83 16.96
N LEU A 579 20.31 -92.96 17.50
CA LEU A 579 19.07 -93.04 18.28
C LEU A 579 19.11 -92.11 19.50
N LYS A 580 20.25 -92.03 20.20
CA LYS A 580 20.44 -91.09 21.30
C LYS A 580 20.39 -89.63 20.84
N ALA A 581 20.83 -89.32 19.63
CA ALA A 581 20.75 -87.98 19.07
C ALA A 581 19.32 -87.65 18.61
N TYR A 582 18.63 -88.59 17.96
CA TYR A 582 17.22 -88.49 17.58
C TYR A 582 16.28 -88.31 18.79
N ASN A 583 16.49 -89.07 19.86
CA ASN A 583 15.67 -88.97 21.09
C ASN A 583 15.93 -87.69 21.89
N LYS A 584 16.97 -86.91 21.55
CA LYS A 584 17.19 -85.59 22.15
C LYS A 584 16.43 -84.47 21.42
N LEU A 585 15.90 -84.75 20.23
CA LEU A 585 15.07 -83.81 19.49
C LEU A 585 13.73 -83.62 20.21
N THR A 586 13.11 -82.45 20.05
CA THR A 586 11.72 -82.18 20.45
C THR A 586 10.73 -82.90 19.53
N SER A 587 9.44 -83.02 19.90
CA SER A 587 8.44 -83.68 19.03
C SER A 587 8.34 -83.01 17.66
N LEU A 588 8.35 -81.67 17.65
CA LEU A 588 8.39 -80.86 16.43
C LEU A 588 9.62 -81.18 15.57
N GLN A 589 10.81 -81.24 16.16
CA GLN A 589 12.04 -81.57 15.42
C GLN A 589 12.04 -83.01 14.89
N GLN A 590 11.48 -83.97 15.64
CA GLN A 590 11.36 -85.35 15.19
C GLN A 590 10.43 -85.51 13.99
N SER A 591 9.34 -84.72 13.93
CA SER A 591 8.42 -84.73 12.79
C SER A 591 9.08 -84.37 11.45
N LEU A 592 10.25 -83.71 11.48
CA LEU A 592 11.02 -83.37 10.29
C LEU A 592 11.96 -84.50 9.81
N VAL A 593 12.28 -85.49 10.66
CA VAL A 593 13.26 -86.54 10.34
C VAL A 593 12.59 -87.64 9.51
N TYR A 594 12.50 -87.41 8.20
CA TYR A 594 11.70 -88.26 7.30
C TYR A 594 12.17 -89.72 7.19
N ASN A 595 13.46 -90.01 7.43
CA ASN A 595 14.03 -91.36 7.39
C ASN A 595 14.02 -92.05 8.77
N ALA A 596 13.38 -91.44 9.79
CA ALA A 596 13.34 -92.00 11.13
C ALA A 596 12.67 -93.37 11.16
N ASN A 597 11.55 -93.56 10.46
CA ASN A 597 10.83 -94.83 10.46
C ASN A 597 11.69 -95.98 9.91
N ASP A 598 12.33 -95.76 8.75
CA ASP A 598 13.23 -96.76 8.15
C ASP A 598 14.40 -97.08 9.07
N PHE A 599 15.03 -96.07 9.67
CA PHE A 599 16.10 -96.25 10.66
C PHE A 599 15.63 -97.05 11.88
N LEU A 600 14.47 -96.73 12.44
CA LEU A 600 13.93 -97.39 13.63
C LEU A 600 13.55 -98.86 13.36
N LEU A 601 13.15 -99.19 12.13
CA LEU A 601 12.85 -100.56 11.71
C LEU A 601 14.13 -101.38 11.42
N ASN A 602 15.22 -100.73 10.99
CA ASN A 602 16.51 -101.36 10.66
C ASN A 602 17.43 -101.50 11.88
N THR A 603 16.93 -102.11 12.97
CA THR A 603 17.75 -102.32 14.18
C THR A 603 18.86 -103.37 13.95
N PRO A 604 20.09 -103.18 14.47
CA PRO A 604 21.17 -104.13 14.27
C PRO A 604 20.86 -105.47 14.95
N ASN A 605 20.97 -106.57 14.20
CA ASN A 605 20.86 -107.91 14.74
C ASN A 605 22.12 -108.23 15.57
N ILE A 606 21.94 -108.54 16.85
CA ILE A 606 23.07 -108.78 17.77
C ILE A 606 23.10 -110.26 18.09
N THR A 607 24.14 -110.95 17.61
CA THR A 607 24.44 -112.32 18.03
C THR A 607 25.37 -112.30 19.25
N VAL A 608 25.10 -113.16 20.23
CA VAL A 608 25.98 -113.36 21.38
C VAL A 608 26.77 -114.65 21.13
N ASP A 609 28.10 -114.58 21.22
CA ASP A 609 28.98 -115.74 21.01
C ASP A 609 28.59 -116.91 21.93
N VAL A 610 28.25 -118.05 21.33
CA VAL A 610 27.71 -119.25 21.97
C VAL A 610 28.77 -120.13 22.66
N ASN A 611 30.05 -119.72 22.63
CA ASN A 611 31.15 -120.54 23.12
C ASN A 611 31.42 -120.45 24.65
N GLY A 612 30.48 -119.91 25.44
CA GLY A 612 30.57 -119.80 26.89
C GLY A 612 29.41 -120.47 27.64
N LYS A 613 29.65 -120.91 28.89
CA LYS A 613 28.63 -121.55 29.75
C LYS A 613 27.41 -120.62 29.92
N GLU A 614 26.23 -121.07 29.50
CA GLU A 614 25.01 -120.25 29.58
C GLU A 614 24.66 -119.92 31.05
N PRO A 615 24.37 -118.65 31.38
CA PRO A 615 24.00 -118.27 32.73
C PRO A 615 22.58 -118.76 33.08
N ALA A 616 22.37 -119.18 34.33
CA ALA A 616 21.08 -119.72 34.79
C ALA A 616 19.90 -118.73 34.65
N ASP A 617 20.20 -117.43 34.68
CA ASP A 617 19.25 -116.33 34.53
C ASP A 617 19.17 -115.76 33.09
N LYS A 618 19.65 -116.50 32.08
CA LYS A 618 19.54 -116.14 30.66
C LYS A 618 18.09 -115.87 30.23
N ALA A 619 17.14 -116.73 30.65
CA ALA A 619 15.73 -116.57 30.30
C ALA A 619 15.15 -115.24 30.83
N ALA A 620 15.55 -114.85 32.05
CA ALA A 620 15.16 -113.56 32.64
C ALA A 620 15.80 -112.37 31.89
N ALA A 621 17.05 -112.51 31.43
CA ALA A 621 17.71 -111.50 30.60
C ALA A 621 17.04 -111.34 29.21
N VAL A 622 16.58 -112.43 28.60
CA VAL A 622 15.85 -112.41 27.32
C VAL A 622 14.45 -111.81 27.49
N ALA A 623 13.74 -112.16 28.56
CA ALA A 623 12.45 -111.55 28.89
C ALA A 623 12.60 -110.04 29.15
N LEU A 624 13.61 -109.64 29.93
CA LEU A 624 13.92 -108.23 30.14
C LEU A 624 14.30 -107.51 28.85
N LYS A 625 15.03 -108.15 27.93
CA LYS A 625 15.31 -107.59 26.60
C LYS A 625 14.02 -107.28 25.85
N ALA A 626 13.02 -108.17 25.89
CA ALA A 626 11.71 -107.94 25.28
C ALA A 626 10.93 -106.79 25.96
N ASP A 627 10.99 -106.68 27.29
CA ASP A 627 10.36 -105.58 28.01
C ASP A 627 11.04 -104.22 27.75
N VAL A 628 12.37 -104.19 27.74
CA VAL A 628 13.17 -103.00 27.43
C VAL A 628 12.96 -102.54 25.98
N ALA A 629 12.67 -103.46 25.05
CA ALA A 629 12.34 -103.11 23.68
C ALA A 629 11.08 -102.26 23.59
N LYS A 630 10.10 -102.44 24.49
CA LYS A 630 8.86 -101.65 24.52
C LYS A 630 9.11 -100.16 24.82
N PHE A 631 10.26 -99.80 25.39
CA PHE A 631 10.62 -98.39 25.62
C PHE A 631 11.09 -97.65 24.36
N SER A 632 11.24 -98.35 23.22
CA SER A 632 11.51 -97.67 21.94
C SER A 632 10.35 -96.78 21.49
N ASP A 633 9.15 -97.05 22.00
CA ASP A 633 7.93 -96.30 21.69
C ASP A 633 7.26 -95.81 22.99
N VAL A 634 7.70 -94.63 23.45
CA VAL A 634 7.23 -94.01 24.70
C VAL A 634 5.78 -93.53 24.59
N THR A 635 5.25 -93.33 23.37
CA THR A 635 3.90 -92.80 23.12
C THR A 635 2.79 -93.69 23.68
N LYS A 636 3.08 -94.99 23.87
CA LYS A 636 2.15 -95.98 24.44
C LYS A 636 1.98 -95.90 25.96
N TYR A 637 2.67 -94.99 26.63
CA TYR A 637 2.63 -94.85 28.09
C TYR A 637 2.11 -93.48 28.52
N SER A 638 1.29 -93.45 29.57
CA SER A 638 1.20 -92.28 30.45
C SER A 638 2.46 -92.19 31.33
N PHE A 639 2.71 -91.02 31.94
CA PHE A 639 3.86 -90.86 32.84
C PHE A 639 3.90 -91.89 33.97
N ALA A 640 2.77 -92.17 34.62
CA ALA A 640 2.70 -93.13 35.73
C ALA A 640 2.97 -94.58 35.27
N GLN A 641 2.44 -94.96 34.10
CA GLN A 641 2.70 -96.28 33.51
C GLN A 641 4.17 -96.42 33.10
N PHE A 642 4.73 -95.37 32.49
CA PHE A 642 6.14 -95.34 32.08
C PHE A 642 7.07 -95.43 33.28
N GLU A 643 6.81 -94.65 34.33
CA GLU A 643 7.56 -94.69 35.58
C GLU A 643 7.58 -96.09 36.19
N THR A 644 6.42 -96.73 36.26
CA THR A 644 6.28 -98.09 36.82
C THR A 644 7.08 -99.09 35.99
N ALA A 645 6.93 -99.07 34.66
CA ALA A 645 7.61 -99.99 33.76
C ALA A 645 9.13 -99.82 33.78
N VAL A 646 9.63 -98.58 33.74
CA VAL A 646 11.08 -98.27 33.79
C VAL A 646 11.69 -98.69 35.13
N ASN A 647 11.01 -98.42 36.24
CA ASN A 647 11.48 -98.84 37.56
C ASN A 647 11.53 -100.37 37.68
N ALA A 648 10.51 -101.08 37.19
CA ALA A 648 10.47 -102.54 37.18
C ALA A 648 11.58 -103.16 36.31
N ALA A 649 11.77 -102.65 35.09
CA ALA A 649 12.86 -103.10 34.21
C ALA A 649 14.24 -102.80 34.78
N THR A 650 14.42 -101.64 35.44
CA THR A 650 15.67 -101.29 36.14
C THR A 650 15.96 -102.22 37.31
N ALA A 651 14.95 -102.55 38.11
CA ALA A 651 15.09 -103.51 39.20
C ALA A 651 15.44 -104.91 38.68
N THR A 652 14.75 -105.37 37.65
CA THR A 652 15.02 -106.67 36.99
C THR A 652 16.44 -106.73 36.44
N TYR A 653 16.91 -105.68 35.76
CA TYR A 653 18.28 -105.60 35.25
C TYR A 653 19.34 -105.68 36.35
N LYS A 654 19.12 -104.98 37.48
CA LYS A 654 20.04 -104.99 38.63
C LYS A 654 20.15 -106.38 39.26
N ASN A 655 19.09 -107.17 39.23
CA ASN A 655 19.06 -108.53 39.78
C ASN A 655 19.72 -109.59 38.87
N LEU A 656 19.99 -109.28 37.60
CA LEU A 656 20.70 -110.18 36.70
C LEU A 656 22.19 -110.29 37.04
N SER A 657 22.73 -111.49 36.86
CA SER A 657 24.16 -111.78 36.93
C SER A 657 24.94 -111.02 35.87
N SER A 658 26.22 -110.73 36.14
CA SER A 658 27.10 -110.02 35.20
C SER A 658 27.21 -110.72 33.84
N SER A 659 27.10 -112.06 33.82
CA SER A 659 27.10 -112.86 32.60
C SER A 659 25.75 -112.77 31.85
N ALA A 660 24.61 -112.79 32.55
CA ALA A 660 23.29 -112.66 31.94
C ALA A 660 22.99 -111.24 31.43
N ARG A 661 23.52 -110.19 32.05
CA ARG A 661 23.39 -108.81 31.55
C ARG A 661 23.90 -108.63 30.11
N LYS A 662 24.86 -109.45 29.66
CA LYS A 662 25.35 -109.46 28.27
C LYS A 662 24.25 -109.84 27.25
N TYR A 663 23.23 -110.57 27.69
CA TYR A 663 22.07 -110.98 26.86
C TYR A 663 21.00 -109.89 26.78
N VAL A 664 21.05 -108.85 27.63
CA VAL A 664 20.18 -107.66 27.53
C VAL A 664 20.80 -106.68 26.53
N THR A 665 20.84 -107.09 25.27
CA THR A 665 21.62 -106.42 24.22
C THR A 665 21.13 -105.00 23.92
N ASN A 666 19.93 -104.62 24.38
CA ASN A 666 19.27 -103.33 24.21
C ASN A 666 19.22 -102.47 25.49
N TYR A 667 20.09 -102.71 26.48
CA TYR A 667 20.15 -101.94 27.74
C TYR A 667 20.23 -100.40 27.57
N TYR A 668 20.73 -99.92 26.44
CA TYR A 668 20.77 -98.49 26.13
C TYR A 668 19.36 -97.85 26.11
N LEU A 669 18.31 -98.59 25.73
CA LEU A 669 16.91 -98.12 25.76
C LEU A 669 16.45 -97.90 27.20
N LEU A 670 16.80 -98.80 28.12
CA LEU A 670 16.48 -98.65 29.55
C LEU A 670 17.20 -97.45 30.17
N THR A 671 18.44 -97.20 29.74
CA THR A 671 19.20 -96.01 30.19
C THR A 671 18.57 -94.71 29.67
N ALA A 672 18.12 -94.70 28.41
CA ALA A 672 17.40 -93.57 27.82
C ALA A 672 16.07 -93.30 28.55
N ALA A 673 15.27 -94.34 28.75
CA ALA A 673 13.98 -94.26 29.44
C ALA A 673 14.12 -93.76 30.88
N SER A 674 15.15 -94.20 31.62
CA SER A 674 15.46 -93.70 32.97
C SER A 674 15.80 -92.21 32.99
N LYS A 675 16.47 -91.72 31.95
CA LYS A 675 16.80 -90.31 31.81
C LYS A 675 15.56 -89.47 31.50
N ASP A 676 14.68 -89.97 30.64
CA ASP A 676 13.41 -89.31 30.30
C ASP A 676 12.51 -89.20 31.53
N LEU A 677 12.38 -90.27 32.31
CA LEU A 677 11.68 -90.26 33.60
C LEU A 677 12.21 -89.17 34.55
N SER A 678 13.54 -89.07 34.70
CA SER A 678 14.18 -88.08 35.59
C SER A 678 13.99 -86.63 35.10
N GLY A 679 14.03 -86.43 33.77
CA GLY A 679 13.79 -85.14 33.13
C GLY A 679 12.36 -84.64 33.37
N VAL A 680 11.36 -85.50 33.16
CA VAL A 680 9.94 -85.18 33.36
C VAL A 680 9.63 -84.89 34.82
N LYS A 681 10.18 -85.65 35.78
CA LYS A 681 10.03 -85.34 37.22
C LYS A 681 10.54 -83.94 37.57
N SER A 682 11.67 -83.54 37.00
CA SER A 682 12.25 -82.21 37.20
C SER A 682 11.36 -81.11 36.61
N PHE A 683 10.69 -81.39 35.50
CA PHE A 683 9.71 -80.49 34.90
C PHE A 683 8.42 -80.40 35.74
N HIS A 684 7.84 -81.52 36.17
CA HIS A 684 6.66 -81.55 37.05
C HIS A 684 6.87 -80.73 38.33
N LYS A 685 8.08 -80.71 38.90
CA LYS A 685 8.40 -79.84 40.04
C LYS A 685 8.22 -78.35 39.72
N LYS A 686 8.59 -77.91 38.51
CA LYS A 686 8.39 -76.53 38.05
C LYS A 686 6.91 -76.23 37.83
N VAL A 687 6.16 -77.18 37.26
CA VAL A 687 4.70 -77.08 37.12
C VAL A 687 4.05 -76.90 38.48
N GLN A 688 4.42 -77.72 39.47
CA GLN A 688 3.90 -77.62 40.84
C GLN A 688 4.22 -76.26 41.48
N THR A 689 5.45 -75.77 41.34
CA THR A 689 5.85 -74.44 41.87
C THR A 689 5.05 -73.29 41.25
N ALA A 690 4.60 -73.44 40.00
CA ALA A 690 3.71 -72.48 39.34
C ALA A 690 2.27 -72.62 39.85
N ARG A 691 1.75 -73.84 40.00
CA ARG A 691 0.40 -74.10 40.53
C ARG A 691 0.20 -73.55 41.95
N GLU A 692 1.23 -73.64 42.80
CA GLU A 692 1.18 -73.20 44.20
C GLU A 692 1.32 -71.66 44.38
N GLU A 693 1.61 -70.90 43.33
CA GLU A 693 1.70 -69.44 43.41
C GLU A 693 0.32 -68.79 43.45
N THR A 694 0.04 -68.01 44.49
CA THR A 694 -1.26 -67.41 44.75
C THR A 694 -1.43 -66.01 44.17
N ASP A 695 -0.34 -65.32 43.82
CA ASP A 695 -0.37 -64.01 43.19
C ASP A 695 -0.47 -64.16 41.65
N ALA A 696 -1.52 -63.63 41.05
CA ALA A 696 -1.78 -63.79 39.60
C ALA A 696 -0.65 -63.25 38.71
N THR A 697 -0.01 -62.13 39.09
CA THR A 697 1.10 -61.54 38.32
C THR A 697 2.38 -62.38 38.44
N LYS A 698 2.69 -62.91 39.63
CA LYS A 698 3.83 -63.80 39.85
C LYS A 698 3.58 -65.18 39.23
N GLN A 699 2.35 -65.68 39.29
CA GLN A 699 1.95 -66.95 38.70
C GLN A 699 2.10 -66.89 37.18
N ALA A 700 1.69 -65.80 36.53
CA ALA A 700 1.91 -65.59 35.10
C ALA A 700 3.40 -65.69 34.69
N LYS A 701 4.32 -65.09 35.47
CA LYS A 701 5.77 -65.20 35.24
C LYS A 701 6.30 -66.63 35.43
N LYS A 702 5.79 -67.36 36.43
CA LYS A 702 6.16 -68.77 36.65
C LYS A 702 5.61 -69.68 35.55
N ILE A 703 4.38 -69.46 35.10
CA ILE A 703 3.79 -70.16 33.94
C ILE A 703 4.64 -69.91 32.70
N GLN A 704 5.09 -68.68 32.45
CA GLN A 704 6.01 -68.38 31.35
C GLN A 704 7.31 -69.20 31.43
N THR A 705 7.87 -69.37 32.63
CA THR A 705 9.05 -70.21 32.87
C THR A 705 8.77 -71.69 32.59
N VAL A 706 7.57 -72.17 32.96
CA VAL A 706 7.11 -73.53 32.67
C VAL A 706 6.94 -73.75 31.17
N GLN A 707 6.27 -72.84 30.46
CA GLN A 707 6.11 -72.89 29.00
C GLN A 707 7.47 -72.96 28.29
N THR A 708 8.43 -72.12 28.71
CA THR A 708 9.80 -72.13 28.18
C THR A 708 10.52 -73.45 28.48
N ALA A 709 10.29 -74.04 29.65
CA ALA A 709 10.90 -75.31 30.01
C ALA A 709 10.28 -76.48 29.23
N TYR A 710 8.96 -76.48 29.01
CA TYR A 710 8.23 -77.49 28.26
C TYR A 710 8.66 -77.53 26.79
N ALA A 711 8.76 -76.36 26.16
CA ALA A 711 9.20 -76.24 24.76
C ALA A 711 10.65 -76.75 24.52
N LYS A 712 11.46 -76.86 25.58
CA LYS A 712 12.85 -77.34 25.51
C LYS A 712 13.01 -78.82 25.89
N LEU A 713 11.93 -79.49 26.28
CA LEU A 713 11.97 -80.91 26.62
C LEU A 713 12.16 -81.75 25.34
N PRO A 714 12.94 -82.84 25.39
CA PRO A 714 12.94 -83.86 24.32
C PRO A 714 11.54 -84.44 24.10
N ALA A 715 11.25 -84.95 22.90
CA ALA A 715 9.92 -85.40 22.48
C ALA A 715 9.25 -86.38 23.44
N ASN A 716 9.98 -87.43 23.85
CA ASN A 716 9.51 -88.40 24.83
C ASN A 716 9.14 -87.73 26.16
N GLN A 717 9.89 -86.72 26.58
CA GLN A 717 9.63 -85.98 27.82
C GLN A 717 8.47 -85.00 27.67
N GLN A 718 8.27 -84.41 26.49
CA GLN A 718 7.09 -83.59 26.19
C GLN A 718 5.81 -84.41 26.29
N HIS A 719 5.74 -85.57 25.60
CA HIS A 719 4.60 -86.49 25.65
C HIS A 719 4.24 -86.87 27.09
N LEU A 720 5.24 -87.30 27.86
CA LEU A 720 5.04 -87.72 29.25
C LEU A 720 4.66 -86.55 30.19
N ALA A 721 5.08 -85.32 29.89
CA ALA A 721 4.79 -84.14 30.69
C ALA A 721 3.49 -83.40 30.31
N LYS A 722 2.92 -83.72 29.13
CA LYS A 722 1.84 -82.96 28.46
C LYS A 722 0.63 -82.73 29.36
N GLN A 723 0.11 -83.80 29.97
CA GLN A 723 -1.07 -83.73 30.83
C GLN A 723 -0.92 -82.70 31.96
N GLN A 724 0.20 -82.74 32.71
CA GLN A 724 0.39 -81.79 33.82
C GLN A 724 0.61 -80.35 33.34
N TYR A 725 1.22 -80.19 32.17
CA TYR A 725 1.41 -78.89 31.56
C TYR A 725 0.06 -78.26 31.15
N GLU A 726 -0.80 -79.01 30.45
CA GLU A 726 -2.13 -78.56 30.03
C GLU A 726 -3.03 -78.23 31.23
N ASP A 727 -3.04 -79.09 32.24
CA ASP A 727 -3.77 -78.86 33.49
C ASP A 727 -3.36 -77.54 34.18
N LEU A 728 -2.08 -77.14 34.13
CA LEU A 728 -1.63 -75.85 34.67
C LEU A 728 -2.18 -74.68 33.84
N LEU A 729 -2.18 -74.79 32.52
CA LEU A 729 -2.67 -73.73 31.65
C LEU A 729 -4.19 -73.54 31.78
N ASN A 730 -4.94 -74.63 31.89
CA ASN A 730 -6.40 -74.64 32.03
C ASN A 730 -6.86 -74.09 33.39
N ASN A 731 -6.05 -74.20 34.44
CA ASN A 731 -6.40 -73.80 35.81
C ASN A 731 -5.63 -72.56 36.31
N ARG A 732 -5.11 -71.71 35.41
CA ARG A 732 -4.39 -70.49 35.79
C ARG A 732 -5.31 -69.44 36.43
N LEU A 733 -4.78 -68.64 37.36
CA LEU A 733 -5.49 -67.52 37.96
C LEU A 733 -5.79 -66.45 36.90
N VAL A 734 -7.01 -65.91 36.93
CA VAL A 734 -7.42 -64.78 36.08
C VAL A 734 -7.20 -63.48 36.86
N ASP A 735 -6.37 -62.57 36.35
CA ASP A 735 -6.21 -61.23 36.93
C ASP A 735 -7.41 -60.35 36.55
N GLY A 736 -8.32 -60.11 37.50
CA GLY A 736 -9.50 -59.26 37.30
C GLY A 736 -9.21 -57.77 37.08
N ASN A 737 -7.95 -57.33 37.23
CA ASN A 737 -7.51 -55.94 37.04
C ASN A 737 -6.63 -55.72 35.80
N ALA A 738 -6.27 -56.77 35.06
CA ALA A 738 -5.49 -56.65 33.83
C ALA A 738 -6.40 -56.10 32.70
N PRO A 739 -6.05 -54.98 32.05
CA PRO A 739 -6.77 -54.52 30.86
C PRO A 739 -6.75 -55.63 29.81
N ASP A 740 -7.92 -56.00 29.30
CA ASP A 740 -8.02 -56.87 28.14
C ASP A 740 -7.26 -56.22 26.98
N ILE A 741 -6.10 -56.80 26.64
CA ILE A 741 -5.16 -56.29 25.64
C ILE A 741 -5.84 -56.21 24.26
N THR A 742 -6.68 -57.19 23.93
CA THR A 742 -7.44 -57.21 22.68
C THR A 742 -8.46 -56.09 22.65
N LYS A 743 -9.23 -55.94 23.75
CA LYS A 743 -10.20 -54.86 23.89
C LYS A 743 -9.54 -53.48 23.80
N LEU A 744 -8.46 -53.24 24.55
CA LEU A 744 -7.74 -51.98 24.55
C LEU A 744 -7.14 -51.67 23.17
N ASN A 745 -6.56 -52.66 22.50
CA ASN A 745 -6.01 -52.46 21.16
C ASN A 745 -7.10 -52.08 20.14
N ASN A 746 -8.29 -52.66 20.26
CA ASN A 746 -9.45 -52.34 19.43
C ASN A 746 -10.01 -50.95 19.75
N GLU A 747 -10.14 -50.58 21.03
CA GLU A 747 -10.57 -49.23 21.43
C GLU A 747 -9.59 -48.16 20.91
N ILE A 748 -8.28 -48.42 20.96
CA ILE A 748 -7.26 -47.52 20.39
C ILE A 748 -7.42 -47.40 18.86
N ALA A 749 -7.75 -48.49 18.16
CA ALA A 749 -7.99 -48.46 16.72
C ALA A 749 -9.11 -47.50 16.33
N THR A 750 -10.14 -47.38 17.19
CA THR A 750 -11.30 -46.52 16.94
C THR A 750 -11.05 -45.02 17.15
N ILE A 751 -9.90 -44.62 17.72
CA ILE A 751 -9.59 -43.20 18.02
C ILE A 751 -9.63 -42.32 16.77
N VAL A 752 -9.24 -42.88 15.61
CA VAL A 752 -9.16 -42.15 14.34
C VAL A 752 -10.05 -42.83 13.30
N SER A 753 -10.88 -42.06 12.63
CA SER A 753 -11.63 -42.48 11.44
C SER A 753 -11.65 -41.33 10.43
N ASN A 754 -11.55 -41.65 9.13
CA ASN A 754 -11.51 -40.66 8.05
C ASN A 754 -10.53 -39.51 8.33
N ASP A 755 -9.34 -39.84 8.84
CA ASP A 755 -8.28 -38.87 9.20
C ASP A 755 -8.69 -37.80 10.24
N THR A 756 -9.73 -38.05 11.04
CA THR A 756 -10.18 -37.20 12.16
C THR A 756 -10.28 -37.99 13.46
N TYR A 757 -10.27 -37.29 14.61
CA TYR A 757 -10.55 -37.94 15.89
C TYR A 757 -12.06 -38.10 16.09
N THR A 758 -12.49 -39.31 16.41
CA THR A 758 -13.90 -39.67 16.62
C THR A 758 -14.29 -39.73 18.09
N VAL A 759 -13.30 -39.64 18.99
CA VAL A 759 -13.45 -39.74 20.44
C VAL A 759 -13.03 -38.42 21.11
N SER A 760 -13.54 -38.16 22.31
CA SER A 760 -13.20 -36.95 23.05
C SER A 760 -11.76 -36.96 23.58
N MET A 761 -11.26 -35.78 23.98
CA MET A 761 -9.95 -35.66 24.64
C MET A 761 -9.89 -36.48 25.93
N GLU A 762 -10.99 -36.58 26.68
CA GLU A 762 -11.11 -37.37 27.91
C GLU A 762 -10.95 -38.86 27.62
N LYS A 763 -11.58 -39.36 26.56
CA LYS A 763 -11.44 -40.77 26.17
C LYS A 763 -10.00 -41.10 25.75
N ILE A 764 -9.32 -40.20 25.03
CA ILE A 764 -7.90 -40.36 24.69
C ILE A 764 -7.03 -40.43 25.95
N LYS A 765 -7.28 -39.58 26.95
CA LYS A 765 -6.58 -39.59 28.25
C LYS A 765 -6.85 -40.88 29.04
N GLU A 766 -8.08 -41.38 29.01
CA GLU A 766 -8.47 -42.64 29.63
C GLU A 766 -7.68 -43.81 29.02
N LEU A 767 -7.68 -43.92 27.69
CA LEU A 767 -6.94 -44.97 26.96
C LEU A 767 -5.43 -44.88 27.20
N SER A 768 -4.88 -43.67 27.27
CA SER A 768 -3.47 -43.42 27.65
C SER A 768 -3.16 -43.94 29.06
N THR A 769 -4.07 -43.73 30.01
CA THR A 769 -3.92 -44.23 31.38
C THR A 769 -3.95 -45.75 31.43
N GLN A 770 -4.87 -46.39 30.70
CA GLN A 770 -4.94 -47.86 30.60
C GLN A 770 -3.68 -48.44 29.95
N TYR A 771 -3.23 -47.88 28.83
CA TYR A 771 -1.99 -48.29 28.15
C TYR A 771 -0.77 -48.16 29.05
N ASN A 772 -0.65 -47.07 29.83
CA ASN A 772 0.50 -46.83 30.69
C ASN A 772 0.61 -47.84 31.84
N LYS A 773 -0.50 -48.42 32.31
CA LYS A 773 -0.54 -49.47 33.34
C LYS A 773 -0.04 -50.84 32.85
N LEU A 774 0.06 -51.06 31.54
CA LEU A 774 0.53 -52.32 30.96
C LEU A 774 2.02 -52.58 31.25
N SER A 775 2.37 -53.87 31.37
CA SER A 775 3.76 -54.32 31.46
C SER A 775 4.53 -54.04 30.16
N SER A 776 5.87 -54.06 30.21
CA SER A 776 6.70 -53.86 29.00
C SER A 776 6.48 -54.93 27.93
N SER A 777 6.06 -56.14 28.30
CA SER A 777 5.67 -57.19 27.35
C SER A 777 4.29 -56.96 26.74
N ASP A 778 3.32 -56.50 27.53
CA ASP A 778 1.95 -56.28 27.04
C ASP A 778 1.84 -55.03 26.17
N LYS A 779 2.61 -53.98 26.47
CA LYS A 779 2.71 -52.79 25.59
C LYS A 779 3.17 -53.17 24.18
N LYS A 780 4.04 -54.18 24.03
CA LYS A 780 4.49 -54.67 22.72
C LYS A 780 3.40 -55.41 21.94
N ARG A 781 2.33 -55.87 22.61
CA ARG A 781 1.19 -56.57 21.99
C ARG A 781 0.10 -55.60 21.49
N ILE A 782 0.15 -54.32 21.89
CA ILE A 782 -0.76 -53.28 21.38
C ILE A 782 -0.23 -52.78 20.04
N THR A 783 -0.72 -53.34 18.94
CA THR A 783 -0.30 -52.98 17.58
C THR A 783 -0.67 -51.54 17.21
N ASN A 784 -1.74 -50.99 17.79
CA ASN A 784 -2.23 -49.64 17.51
C ASN A 784 -1.64 -48.53 18.41
N ALA A 785 -0.60 -48.82 19.20
CA ALA A 785 -0.07 -47.89 20.21
C ALA A 785 0.42 -46.55 19.64
N SER A 786 0.84 -46.51 18.37
CA SER A 786 1.26 -45.29 17.70
C SER A 786 0.12 -44.28 17.54
N ILE A 787 -1.11 -44.74 17.27
CA ILE A 787 -2.32 -43.90 17.14
C ILE A 787 -2.55 -43.15 18.45
N LEU A 788 -2.54 -43.87 19.57
CA LEU A 788 -2.72 -43.31 20.91
C LEU A 788 -1.61 -42.30 21.25
N THR A 789 -0.37 -42.60 20.89
CA THR A 789 0.77 -41.71 21.17
C THR A 789 0.62 -40.36 20.44
N THR A 790 0.25 -40.40 19.15
CA THR A 790 -0.02 -39.19 18.36
C THR A 790 -1.22 -38.41 18.92
N ALA A 791 -2.32 -39.11 19.23
CA ALA A 791 -3.52 -38.50 19.81
C ALA A 791 -3.23 -37.76 21.12
N VAL A 792 -2.46 -38.37 22.04
CA VAL A 792 -2.04 -37.72 23.29
C VAL A 792 -1.19 -36.47 23.04
N SER A 793 -0.32 -36.48 22.02
CA SER A 793 0.46 -35.29 21.66
C SER A 793 -0.41 -34.16 21.11
N ASP A 794 -1.43 -34.48 20.32
CA ASP A 794 -2.31 -33.47 19.74
C ASP A 794 -3.30 -32.92 20.77
N VAL A 795 -3.79 -33.74 21.71
CA VAL A 795 -4.55 -33.27 22.89
C VAL A 795 -3.79 -32.16 23.63
N LYS A 796 -2.48 -32.31 23.87
CA LYS A 796 -1.68 -31.26 24.54
C LYS A 796 -1.63 -29.94 23.77
N LYS A 797 -1.59 -30.00 22.43
CA LYS A 797 -1.61 -28.79 21.59
C LYS A 797 -2.98 -28.13 21.63
N VAL A 798 -4.06 -28.92 21.58
CA VAL A 798 -5.42 -28.42 21.70
C VAL A 798 -5.66 -27.81 23.08
N GLU A 799 -5.21 -28.43 24.17
CA GLU A 799 -5.27 -27.82 25.52
C GLU A 799 -4.55 -26.47 25.59
N SER A 800 -3.41 -26.34 24.91
CA SER A 800 -2.67 -25.06 24.84
C SER A 800 -3.45 -24.00 24.05
N PHE A 801 -4.15 -24.41 22.99
CA PHE A 801 -5.08 -23.56 22.27
C PHE A 801 -6.28 -23.16 23.15
N ILE A 802 -6.90 -24.08 23.88
CA ILE A 802 -8.04 -23.80 24.77
C ILE A 802 -7.65 -22.78 25.85
N LYS A 803 -6.45 -22.87 26.44
CA LYS A 803 -5.94 -21.85 27.36
C LYS A 803 -5.83 -20.46 26.70
N THR A 804 -5.47 -20.42 25.42
CA THR A 804 -5.41 -19.17 24.65
C THR A 804 -6.82 -18.64 24.39
N TYR A 805 -7.77 -19.52 24.06
CA TYR A 805 -9.18 -19.20 23.91
C TYR A 805 -9.74 -18.59 25.20
N GLU A 806 -9.65 -19.29 26.33
CA GLU A 806 -10.16 -18.82 27.64
C GLU A 806 -9.58 -17.46 28.05
N LYS A 807 -8.29 -17.23 27.79
CA LYS A 807 -7.60 -16.00 28.18
C LYS A 807 -7.93 -14.81 27.28
N SER A 808 -8.08 -15.02 25.98
CA SER A 808 -8.02 -13.93 24.98
C SER A 808 -9.25 -13.81 24.10
N PHE A 809 -10.21 -14.74 24.15
CA PHE A 809 -11.37 -14.71 23.26
C PHE A 809 -12.19 -13.42 23.39
N ASN A 810 -12.44 -12.94 24.61
CA ASN A 810 -13.22 -11.72 24.82
C ASN A 810 -12.43 -10.43 24.61
N SER A 811 -11.12 -10.42 24.91
CA SER A 811 -10.30 -9.20 24.88
C SER A 811 -9.52 -9.01 23.58
N ASN A 812 -9.15 -10.09 22.89
CA ASN A 812 -8.40 -10.09 21.64
C ASN A 812 -8.79 -11.32 20.78
N PRO A 813 -10.01 -11.33 20.21
CA PRO A 813 -10.51 -12.45 19.40
C PRO A 813 -9.61 -12.81 18.22
N ALA A 814 -8.97 -11.81 17.58
CA ALA A 814 -8.08 -12.00 16.44
C ALA A 814 -6.90 -12.94 16.74
N THR A 815 -6.39 -12.93 17.98
CA THR A 815 -5.32 -13.86 18.40
C THR A 815 -5.82 -15.29 18.46
N VAL A 816 -7.06 -15.49 18.94
CA VAL A 816 -7.69 -16.80 19.04
C VAL A 816 -8.02 -17.34 17.65
N ILE A 817 -8.60 -16.52 16.75
CA ILE A 817 -8.90 -16.89 15.36
C ILE A 817 -7.62 -17.36 14.65
N LYS A 818 -6.52 -16.60 14.77
CA LYS A 818 -5.21 -16.98 14.19
C LYS A 818 -4.62 -18.25 14.80
N ALA A 819 -4.81 -18.49 16.10
CA ALA A 819 -4.33 -19.71 16.75
C ALA A 819 -5.16 -20.93 16.31
N PHE A 820 -6.48 -20.77 16.19
CA PHE A 820 -7.40 -21.81 15.73
C PHE A 820 -7.12 -22.22 14.28
N ALA A 821 -6.90 -21.25 13.38
CA ALA A 821 -6.58 -21.50 11.97
C ALA A 821 -5.27 -22.28 11.75
N LYS A 822 -4.38 -22.33 12.76
CA LYS A 822 -3.11 -23.07 12.71
C LYS A 822 -3.23 -24.53 13.16
N LEU A 823 -4.36 -24.93 13.74
CA LEU A 823 -4.57 -26.32 14.14
C LEU A 823 -4.69 -27.21 12.90
N THR A 824 -4.12 -28.41 12.98
CA THR A 824 -4.30 -29.44 11.94
C THR A 824 -5.75 -29.91 11.92
N SER A 825 -6.19 -30.56 10.83
CA SER A 825 -7.54 -31.11 10.73
C SER A 825 -7.89 -32.02 11.93
N LYS A 826 -6.97 -32.92 12.30
CA LYS A 826 -7.08 -33.78 13.49
C LYS A 826 -7.23 -32.96 14.78
N GLN A 827 -6.34 -31.99 15.03
CA GLN A 827 -6.42 -31.16 16.23
C GLN A 827 -7.73 -30.35 16.32
N MET A 828 -8.20 -29.82 15.19
CA MET A 828 -9.44 -29.05 15.13
C MET A 828 -10.69 -29.90 15.45
N SER A 829 -10.67 -31.20 15.13
CA SER A 829 -11.75 -32.14 15.47
C SER A 829 -11.93 -32.36 16.98
N LEU A 830 -10.87 -32.12 17.79
CA LEU A 830 -10.94 -32.21 19.26
C LEU A 830 -11.48 -30.94 19.93
N VAL A 831 -11.55 -29.82 19.22
CA VAL A 831 -12.18 -28.60 19.73
C VAL A 831 -13.70 -28.80 19.70
N SER A 832 -14.43 -28.42 20.75
CA SER A 832 -15.87 -28.63 20.77
C SER A 832 -16.59 -27.80 19.69
N PRO A 833 -17.71 -28.29 19.12
CA PRO A 833 -18.48 -27.54 18.13
C PRO A 833 -18.85 -26.13 18.59
N GLU A 834 -19.20 -25.96 19.87
CA GLU A 834 -19.61 -24.68 20.47
C GLU A 834 -18.48 -23.66 20.47
N ILE A 835 -17.25 -24.09 20.81
CA ILE A 835 -16.06 -23.23 20.76
C ILE A 835 -15.75 -22.85 19.32
N ARG A 836 -15.80 -23.81 18.39
CA ARG A 836 -15.57 -23.52 16.96
C ARG A 836 -16.59 -22.51 16.43
N GLN A 837 -17.86 -22.67 16.79
CA GLN A 837 -18.92 -21.75 16.39
C GLN A 837 -18.71 -20.35 16.97
N SER A 838 -18.36 -20.24 18.25
CA SER A 838 -18.07 -18.94 18.90
C SER A 838 -16.93 -18.19 18.20
N ILE A 839 -15.89 -18.89 17.75
CA ILE A 839 -14.78 -18.31 16.98
C ILE A 839 -15.24 -17.82 15.62
N ILE A 840 -16.08 -18.60 14.92
CA ILE A 840 -16.67 -18.22 13.63
C ILE A 840 -17.53 -16.96 13.79
N ASP A 841 -18.37 -16.91 14.83
CA ASP A 841 -19.25 -15.77 15.07
C ASP A 841 -18.41 -14.50 15.32
N LYS A 842 -17.28 -14.60 16.04
CA LYS A 842 -16.35 -13.47 16.21
C LYS A 842 -15.62 -13.05 14.94
N ASP A 843 -15.29 -14.00 14.06
CA ASP A 843 -14.70 -13.68 12.76
C ASP A 843 -15.72 -12.94 11.86
N LYS A 844 -16.99 -13.38 11.88
CA LYS A 844 -18.10 -12.70 11.21
C LYS A 844 -18.39 -11.32 11.78
N ASP A 845 -18.41 -11.16 13.11
CA ASP A 845 -18.54 -9.86 13.77
C ASP A 845 -17.47 -8.89 13.25
N GLN A 846 -16.21 -9.34 13.16
CA GLN A 846 -15.11 -8.52 12.66
C GLN A 846 -15.29 -8.14 11.17
N GLN A 847 -15.78 -9.06 10.35
CA GLN A 847 -16.10 -8.80 8.94
C GLN A 847 -17.26 -7.79 8.82
N GLN A 848 -18.29 -7.90 9.66
CA GLN A 848 -19.43 -6.98 9.69
C GLN A 848 -19.03 -5.58 10.20
N SER A 849 -18.16 -5.51 11.20
CA SER A 849 -17.53 -4.29 11.68
C SER A 849 -16.82 -3.54 10.56
N ASN A 850 -16.05 -4.26 9.73
CA ASN A 850 -15.36 -3.69 8.58
C ASN A 850 -16.35 -3.16 7.52
N GLU A 851 -17.47 -3.84 7.30
CA GLU A 851 -18.56 -3.38 6.42
C GLU A 851 -19.26 -2.13 6.98
N ASN A 852 -19.43 -2.03 8.30
CA ASN A 852 -20.01 -0.84 8.93
C ASN A 852 -19.08 0.38 8.77
N ALA A 853 -17.78 0.21 8.95
CA ALA A 853 -16.80 1.25 8.69
C ALA A 853 -16.82 1.71 7.23
N LEU A 854 -17.02 0.78 6.28
CA LEU A 854 -17.19 1.09 4.86
C LEU A 854 -18.46 1.92 4.62
N LYS A 855 -19.62 1.51 5.13
CA LYS A 855 -20.88 2.28 5.02
C LYS A 855 -20.73 3.70 5.58
N LEU A 856 -19.93 3.87 6.64
CA LEU A 856 -19.66 5.20 7.18
C LEU A 856 -18.83 6.07 6.23
N VAL A 857 -17.80 5.50 5.59
CA VAL A 857 -17.01 6.20 4.55
C VAL A 857 -17.94 6.68 3.42
N GLU A 858 -18.86 5.85 2.96
CA GLU A 858 -19.86 6.24 1.95
C GLU A 858 -20.77 7.37 2.44
N SER A 859 -21.27 7.26 3.68
CA SER A 859 -22.15 8.26 4.28
C SER A 859 -21.45 9.62 4.38
N ILE A 860 -20.17 9.63 4.78
CA ILE A 860 -19.34 10.85 4.83
C ILE A 860 -19.12 11.42 3.43
N ASN A 861 -18.83 10.59 2.43
CA ASN A 861 -18.67 11.04 1.05
C ASN A 861 -19.98 11.64 0.49
N SER A 862 -21.12 11.11 0.91
CA SER A 862 -22.46 11.55 0.48
C SER A 862 -22.91 12.87 1.11
N LEU A 863 -22.14 13.47 2.03
CA LEU A 863 -22.43 14.80 2.59
C LEU A 863 -22.35 15.91 1.54
N LEU A 864 -21.59 15.68 0.47
CA LEU A 864 -21.39 16.60 -0.64
C LEU A 864 -21.84 15.95 -1.96
N VAL A 865 -22.63 16.66 -2.74
CA VAL A 865 -23.01 16.27 -4.10
C VAL A 865 -22.63 17.42 -5.04
N ASN A 866 -21.71 17.16 -5.99
CA ASN A 866 -21.18 18.16 -6.91
C ASN A 866 -20.68 19.44 -6.19
N GLY A 867 -19.90 19.25 -5.11
CA GLY A 867 -19.32 20.34 -4.32
C GLY A 867 -20.29 21.06 -3.39
N GLU A 868 -21.58 20.71 -3.38
CA GLU A 868 -22.57 21.31 -2.48
C GLU A 868 -23.01 20.38 -1.38
N TYR A 869 -23.33 20.96 -0.22
CA TYR A 869 -23.94 20.20 0.86
C TYR A 869 -25.36 19.76 0.51
N ILE A 870 -25.67 18.53 0.88
CA ILE A 870 -27.01 17.95 0.81
C ILE A 870 -28.02 18.74 1.66
N ASP A 871 -29.30 18.51 1.39
CA ASP A 871 -30.36 19.01 2.26
C ASP A 871 -30.35 18.28 3.61
N ASP A 872 -30.85 18.93 4.65
CA ASP A 872 -30.85 18.41 6.04
C ASP A 872 -29.45 17.96 6.53
N LEU A 873 -28.41 18.72 6.11
CA LEU A 873 -27.01 18.44 6.44
C LEU A 873 -26.78 18.27 7.95
N GLU A 874 -27.40 19.09 8.78
CA GLU A 874 -27.20 19.08 10.23
C GLU A 874 -27.59 17.73 10.85
N THR A 875 -28.73 17.16 10.45
CA THR A 875 -29.20 15.86 10.91
C THR A 875 -28.24 14.75 10.46
N LYS A 876 -27.83 14.77 9.18
CA LYS A 876 -26.91 13.76 8.64
C LYS A 876 -25.52 13.81 9.26
N VAL A 877 -24.98 14.99 9.52
CA VAL A 877 -23.71 15.15 10.22
C VAL A 877 -23.79 14.56 11.64
N LYS A 878 -24.90 14.77 12.38
CA LYS A 878 -25.10 14.19 13.72
C LYS A 878 -25.22 12.67 13.70
N GLU A 879 -25.96 12.11 12.73
CA GLU A 879 -26.07 10.66 12.53
C GLU A 879 -24.70 10.03 12.25
N ILE A 880 -23.95 10.58 11.30
CA ILE A 880 -22.62 10.11 10.91
C ILE A 880 -21.62 10.25 12.06
N ARG A 881 -21.67 11.35 12.81
CA ARG A 881 -20.83 11.57 13.99
C ARG A 881 -21.07 10.49 15.05
N THR A 882 -22.33 10.19 15.34
CA THR A 882 -22.70 9.14 16.29
C THR A 882 -22.17 7.78 15.82
N ALA A 883 -22.41 7.43 14.56
CA ALA A 883 -21.91 6.19 13.97
C ALA A 883 -20.38 6.10 13.96
N TYR A 884 -19.67 7.22 13.75
CA TYR A 884 -18.21 7.28 13.85
C TYR A 884 -17.76 7.06 15.29
N ASP A 885 -18.39 7.71 16.27
CA ASP A 885 -17.97 7.64 17.67
C ASP A 885 -18.14 6.23 18.25
N ASP A 886 -19.16 5.49 17.78
CA ASP A 886 -19.40 4.08 18.12
C ASP A 886 -18.34 3.11 17.56
N LEU A 887 -17.54 3.51 16.57
CA LEU A 887 -16.48 2.66 16.02
C LEU A 887 -15.31 2.48 17.00
N GLY A 888 -14.75 1.27 17.00
CA GLY A 888 -13.49 0.93 17.66
C GLY A 888 -12.28 1.59 16.98
N ALA A 889 -11.13 1.59 17.66
CA ALA A 889 -9.92 2.27 17.17
C ALA A 889 -9.41 1.71 15.81
N SER A 890 -9.52 0.40 15.58
CA SER A 890 -9.13 -0.24 14.31
C SER A 890 -10.06 0.18 13.17
N GLU A 891 -11.35 0.26 13.42
CA GLU A 891 -12.37 0.67 12.44
C GLU A 891 -12.24 2.16 12.10
N LYS A 892 -12.05 3.03 13.10
CA LYS A 892 -11.80 4.47 12.88
C LYS A 892 -10.58 4.71 11.99
N SER A 893 -9.57 3.84 12.06
CA SER A 893 -8.35 3.97 11.27
C SER A 893 -8.56 3.81 9.76
N VAL A 894 -9.65 3.14 9.33
CA VAL A 894 -9.95 2.92 7.91
C VAL A 894 -10.86 4.00 7.32
N VAL A 895 -11.47 4.84 8.15
CA VAL A 895 -12.33 5.98 7.73
C VAL A 895 -11.45 7.18 7.35
N LYS A 896 -10.77 7.10 6.21
CA LYS A 896 -9.77 8.12 5.78
C LYS A 896 -10.37 9.47 5.40
N ASN A 897 -11.65 9.51 5.04
CA ASN A 897 -12.37 10.72 4.66
C ASN A 897 -13.00 11.48 5.85
N TYR A 898 -12.65 11.12 7.09
CA TYR A 898 -13.16 11.78 8.30
C TYR A 898 -12.99 13.31 8.30
N SER A 899 -11.98 13.85 7.62
CA SER A 899 -11.80 15.29 7.44
C SER A 899 -12.97 15.98 6.73
N LYS A 900 -13.70 15.28 5.84
CA LYS A 900 -14.91 15.80 5.20
C LYS A 900 -16.03 16.01 6.22
N LEU A 901 -16.18 15.10 7.20
CA LEU A 901 -17.15 15.24 8.29
C LEU A 901 -16.82 16.46 9.17
N THR A 902 -15.56 16.58 9.60
CA THR A 902 -15.15 17.71 10.45
C THR A 902 -15.24 19.05 9.72
N GLN A 903 -15.03 19.06 8.41
CA GLN A 903 -15.25 20.24 7.58
C GLN A 903 -16.73 20.62 7.53
N ALA A 904 -17.64 19.66 7.33
CA ALA A 904 -19.09 19.90 7.35
C ALA A 904 -19.57 20.46 8.69
N GLU A 905 -19.06 19.95 9.81
CA GLU A 905 -19.34 20.48 11.16
C GLU A 905 -18.83 21.92 11.33
N SER A 906 -17.61 22.21 10.86
CA SER A 906 -17.04 23.55 10.91
C SER A 906 -17.87 24.53 10.08
N ASP A 907 -18.33 24.11 8.91
CA ASP A 907 -19.11 24.92 7.99
C ASP A 907 -20.54 25.18 8.48
N LEU A 908 -21.21 24.17 9.06
CA LEU A 908 -22.46 24.34 9.79
C LEU A 908 -22.31 25.39 10.90
N LYS A 909 -21.22 25.32 11.66
CA LYS A 909 -20.93 26.31 12.71
C LYS A 909 -20.73 27.71 12.15
N LYS A 910 -19.98 27.89 11.05
CA LYS A 910 -19.81 29.21 10.41
C LYS A 910 -21.15 29.80 9.98
N VAL A 911 -22.02 28.98 9.38
CA VAL A 911 -23.37 29.40 8.95
C VAL A 911 -24.23 29.82 10.14
N ALA A 912 -24.21 29.05 11.24
CA ALA A 912 -24.90 29.40 12.47
C ALA A 912 -24.35 30.68 13.13
N ASP A 913 -23.03 30.88 13.14
CA ASP A 913 -22.39 32.08 13.70
C ASP A 913 -22.76 33.34 12.90
N VAL A 914 -22.92 33.24 11.56
CA VAL A 914 -23.44 34.35 10.74
C VAL A 914 -24.91 34.61 11.03
N HIS A 915 -25.73 33.56 11.15
CA HIS A 915 -27.15 33.68 11.48
C HIS A 915 -27.36 34.32 12.86
N ALA A 916 -26.48 34.08 13.83
CA ALA A 916 -26.55 34.72 15.14
C ALA A 916 -26.43 36.26 15.10
N LEU A 917 -25.92 36.83 14.00
CA LEU A 917 -25.87 38.27 13.77
C LEU A 917 -27.13 38.82 13.09
N TYR A 918 -28.03 37.95 12.62
CA TYR A 918 -29.20 38.32 11.83
C TYR A 918 -30.13 39.26 12.59
N VAL A 919 -30.54 40.33 11.91
CA VAL A 919 -31.53 41.29 12.40
C VAL A 919 -32.52 41.59 11.27
N PRO A 920 -33.83 41.42 11.49
CA PRO A 920 -34.84 41.69 10.48
C PRO A 920 -34.80 43.12 9.98
N SER A 921 -35.19 43.29 8.71
CA SER A 921 -35.25 44.61 8.07
C SER A 921 -36.16 45.61 8.77
N THR A 922 -37.11 45.12 9.57
CA THR A 922 -38.17 45.87 10.24
C THR A 922 -37.78 46.39 11.63
N GLU A 923 -36.66 45.97 12.22
CA GLU A 923 -36.28 46.32 13.61
C GLU A 923 -35.53 47.66 13.76
N GLY A 924 -35.24 48.39 12.68
CA GLY A 924 -34.64 49.73 12.74
C GLY A 924 -33.19 49.81 13.25
N ASN A 925 -32.51 48.68 13.48
CA ASN A 925 -31.11 48.63 13.90
C ASN A 925 -30.16 48.47 12.69
N GLU A 926 -29.92 49.58 11.98
CA GLU A 926 -29.09 49.60 10.77
C GLU A 926 -27.66 49.11 10.99
N THR A 927 -27.06 49.38 12.16
CA THR A 927 -25.70 48.95 12.50
C THR A 927 -25.59 47.43 12.59
N ALA A 928 -26.51 46.78 13.30
CA ALA A 928 -26.52 45.33 13.44
C ALA A 928 -26.84 44.65 12.09
N ARG A 929 -27.78 45.21 11.32
CA ARG A 929 -28.09 44.72 9.98
C ARG A 929 -26.87 44.80 9.05
N LYS A 930 -26.12 45.90 9.10
CA LYS A 930 -24.88 46.05 8.31
C LYS A 930 -23.79 45.07 8.74
N ALA A 931 -23.69 44.77 10.04
CA ALA A 931 -22.78 43.74 10.56
C ALA A 931 -23.12 42.35 10.01
N TRP A 932 -24.40 41.96 10.03
CA TRP A 932 -24.85 40.71 9.41
C TRP A 932 -24.59 40.68 7.91
N GLN A 933 -24.96 41.72 7.16
CA GLN A 933 -24.71 41.80 5.71
C GLN A 933 -23.23 41.66 5.37
N THR A 934 -22.35 42.24 6.20
CA THR A 934 -20.89 42.12 6.05
C THR A 934 -20.41 40.69 6.32
N ALA A 935 -20.96 40.02 7.35
CA ALA A 935 -20.61 38.64 7.68
C ALA A 935 -21.14 37.65 6.62
N TYR A 936 -22.40 37.79 6.23
CA TYR A 936 -23.04 37.04 5.15
C TYR A 936 -22.29 37.23 3.82
N GLY A 937 -21.88 38.47 3.52
CA GLY A 937 -21.13 38.79 2.30
C GLY A 937 -19.74 38.14 2.21
N LYS A 938 -19.22 37.60 3.32
CA LYS A 938 -17.95 36.86 3.37
C LYS A 938 -18.12 35.34 3.33
N LEU A 939 -19.35 34.83 3.37
CA LEU A 939 -19.59 33.40 3.19
C LEU A 939 -19.16 33.00 1.78
N SER A 940 -18.51 31.84 1.64
CA SER A 940 -18.27 31.26 0.32
C SER A 940 -19.60 30.89 -0.35
N LYS A 941 -19.62 30.68 -1.67
CA LYS A 941 -20.87 30.36 -2.38
C LYS A 941 -21.53 29.10 -1.85
N LYS A 942 -20.73 28.06 -1.54
CA LYS A 942 -21.21 26.83 -0.89
C LYS A 942 -21.90 27.09 0.45
N LEU A 943 -21.33 27.96 1.29
CA LEU A 943 -21.91 28.32 2.59
C LEU A 943 -23.12 29.25 2.47
N GLU A 944 -23.13 30.13 1.46
CA GLU A 944 -24.27 30.97 1.12
C GLU A 944 -25.49 30.10 0.76
N ILE A 945 -25.28 29.06 -0.05
CA ILE A 945 -26.33 28.11 -0.43
C ILE A 945 -26.81 27.32 0.79
N LEU A 946 -25.89 26.85 1.64
CA LEU A 946 -26.25 26.20 2.89
C LEU A 946 -27.07 27.13 3.82
N TYR A 947 -26.65 28.39 3.97
CA TYR A 947 -27.38 29.41 4.74
C TYR A 947 -28.80 29.58 4.20
N LYS A 948 -28.96 29.74 2.88
CA LYS A 948 -30.26 29.85 2.21
C LYS A 948 -31.17 28.65 2.45
N LYS A 949 -30.62 27.45 2.46
CA LYS A 949 -31.37 26.21 2.75
C LYS A 949 -31.82 26.14 4.22
N MET A 950 -30.96 26.54 5.15
CA MET A 950 -31.24 26.48 6.59
C MET A 950 -32.14 27.62 7.08
N TYR A 951 -31.99 28.82 6.51
CA TYR A 951 -32.60 30.08 6.98
C TYR A 951 -33.25 30.85 5.82
N ALA A 952 -34.13 30.17 5.07
CA ALA A 952 -34.75 30.73 3.87
C ALA A 952 -35.55 32.03 4.09
N ASN A 953 -35.99 32.30 5.32
CA ASN A 953 -36.80 33.47 5.66
C ASN A 953 -35.98 34.75 5.94
N ASP A 954 -34.65 34.66 5.96
CA ASP A 954 -33.77 35.76 6.36
C ASP A 954 -33.51 36.78 5.24
N LEU A 955 -33.61 36.36 3.97
CA LEU A 955 -33.05 37.02 2.79
C LEU A 955 -34.05 37.84 1.98
#